data_AF-A0A5D0SUN7-F1
#
_entry.id   AF-A0A5D0SUN7-F1
#
_cell.length_a   1.000
_cell.length_b   1.000
_cell.length_c   1.000
_cell.angle_alpha   90.00
_cell.angle_beta   90.00
_cell.angle_gamma   90.00
#
_symmetry.space_group_name_H-M   'P 1'
#
loop_
_entity.id
_entity.type
_entity.pdbx_description
1 polymer ?
#
loop_
_entity_poly.entity_id
_entity_poly.type
_entity_poly.pdbx_seq_one_letter_code
_entity_poly.pdbx_strand_id
1 'polypeptide(L)'
;MAIGEQGVLPQHLGGADRPHPGRILVVGHGVPPPVATAERSRYPLPGDPHQVGAPTHHGRVRRPTRAGPAPCLAGFPNPGRAAPSWRPTPVPCPSGALAVSASELCPHRHSKWVDDGGEVNSQRAFGAGGEIKAATHGGVTRAELALDLVFVYAFINVTHLMAEGPALDSLLQGGLVVLLIWRSWAGYAWVGNLVRLDRGALPIAVLAAAIVILLVAVAIPEVFVDHSFGLVGPLVFVVGFLATRIGSLLIVSRARRGGPRWSSSPARLAWLPLAGSVPLLLCAVLLPQQLPPGRGAEILQLVLFAVAIVVDYLGLRAPGVDKWQLTSVRHWAERHNLIMLIALGETIISIGTSRGFGGDVPITWSMLGGAALGLLVVAFLWWAYFDIASPSGEQALEATPPRQVRSRRARDAYTLLHLPMIGGLILVAFGLKKALGGTPIGEPEHWTAPDLGALYGGVFLYLLGLVAFEWRTARRIGRGPVLGLVLVALLSVPARGLTALGSLTLLAGALVCLVIAHLTVLRGRHRQLHRDVEETASREVDATPEELFLDLVFVYAFIQVTVLMIRHPSVIGVLQGLAVLALLWWSWVNYTWFTTTVRSAGNALRLVVLLAVALTLMLGIATPQAFSYISGGLPGPLIVVTAYAAVRILHLVAFWWVLRHDAELRAIVVRAAIPTGVGIALLFGAVSTAAVTGEPVNPISTLCWTVAIVVDVGGGYLIRSRNWRLRSVSRWMGRFNLIILIALGQAVISTGIAAGDPPVSMATFLAVGLSAALIAALWWTYVGSDVVVAQRFAELRTSGERGALARDAYAYLHLFLVVGLVLVAFGLRTTLPRPGHDLDAPATVGQATLACGIVVYLLADHLIWRRANRPIGGRRAANLVVAALAPVTILLPIMWALVVLTVALVLAHLIGRKAIPSPGAVLGDGR
;
A
#
# COMPACT_ATOMS: atom_id res chain seq x y z
N MET A 1 45.98 -25.88 28.33
CA MET A 1 46.56 -25.17 29.49
C MET A 1 45.46 -25.08 30.55
N ALA A 2 45.77 -25.23 31.85
CA ALA A 2 44.81 -25.74 32.84
C ALA A 2 44.68 -24.83 34.09
N ILE A 3 43.57 -25.03 34.84
CA ILE A 3 43.33 -24.59 36.24
C ILE A 3 43.10 -23.06 36.38
N GLY A 4 42.27 -22.51 37.29
CA GLY A 4 41.36 -23.07 38.31
C GLY A 4 40.90 -21.99 39.31
N GLU A 5 40.25 -22.38 40.42
CA GLU A 5 39.80 -21.53 41.57
C GLU A 5 38.54 -20.64 41.29
N GLN A 6 37.40 -20.65 42.01
CA GLN A 6 36.99 -20.97 43.40
C GLN A 6 37.74 -20.15 44.48
N GLY A 7 37.16 -19.29 45.32
CA GLY A 7 35.76 -18.83 45.51
C GLY A 7 35.54 -18.47 46.99
N VAL A 8 34.93 -17.32 47.34
CA VAL A 8 34.68 -16.92 48.76
C VAL A 8 33.36 -16.15 48.98
N LEU A 9 32.66 -16.58 50.03
CA LEU A 9 31.54 -16.00 50.81
C LEU A 9 31.71 -16.60 52.25
N PRO A 10 31.09 -16.13 53.37
CA PRO A 10 29.98 -15.17 53.52
C PRO A 10 30.02 -14.22 54.79
N GLN A 11 28.89 -13.54 55.08
CA GLN A 11 28.42 -12.99 56.39
C GLN A 11 29.16 -11.73 56.97
N HIS A 12 28.56 -10.80 57.73
CA HIS A 12 27.44 -10.85 58.71
C HIS A 12 26.67 -9.50 58.91
N LEU A 13 25.38 -9.59 59.36
CA LEU A 13 24.60 -8.71 60.30
C LEU A 13 24.37 -7.19 60.00
N GLY A 14 23.23 -6.56 60.33
CA GLY A 14 21.96 -7.02 60.96
C GLY A 14 20.93 -5.88 61.24
N GLY A 15 19.72 -6.21 61.74
CA GLY A 15 18.61 -5.30 62.15
C GLY A 15 17.48 -5.17 61.10
N ALA A 16 16.24 -5.66 61.27
CA ALA A 16 15.17 -5.36 62.26
C ALA A 16 14.70 -3.88 62.17
N ASP A 17 13.42 -3.53 61.92
CA ASP A 17 12.18 -4.06 62.51
C ASP A 17 10.93 -4.15 61.59
N ARG A 18 9.84 -4.73 62.13
CA ARG A 18 8.44 -4.88 61.64
C ARG A 18 7.48 -4.43 62.81
N PRO A 19 6.12 -4.55 62.78
CA PRO A 19 5.06 -4.36 61.76
C PRO A 19 3.76 -3.61 62.27
N HIS A 20 2.70 -3.52 61.43
CA HIS A 20 1.24 -3.48 61.77
C HIS A 20 0.57 -2.16 62.31
N PRO A 21 -0.78 -2.04 62.46
CA PRO A 21 -1.87 -2.29 61.47
C PRO A 21 -3.15 -1.35 61.55
N GLY A 22 -4.10 -1.49 60.60
CA GLY A 22 -5.54 -1.10 60.74
C GLY A 22 -5.93 0.36 60.41
N ARG A 23 -7.19 0.76 60.13
CA ARG A 23 -8.51 0.06 59.99
C ARG A 23 -9.45 0.85 59.04
N ILE A 24 -10.14 0.13 58.14
CA ILE A 24 -11.62 0.06 57.91
C ILE A 24 -12.51 1.29 58.23
N LEU A 25 -13.30 1.76 57.23
CA LEU A 25 -14.75 1.99 57.36
C LEU A 25 -15.49 1.89 55.99
N VAL A 26 -16.79 1.58 56.01
CA VAL A 26 -17.71 1.32 54.88
C VAL A 26 -19.08 1.97 55.19
N VAL A 27 -20.01 2.03 54.21
CA VAL A 27 -21.44 2.47 54.27
C VAL A 27 -21.65 3.99 54.08
N GLY A 28 -22.64 4.51 53.32
CA GLY A 28 -23.59 3.88 52.38
C GLY A 28 -24.84 4.75 52.05
N HIS A 29 -25.52 4.45 50.94
CA HIS A 29 -26.88 4.88 50.51
C HIS A 29 -27.26 6.37 50.27
N GLY A 30 -28.14 6.62 49.27
CA GLY A 30 -28.89 7.88 49.14
C GLY A 30 -29.48 8.23 47.76
N VAL A 31 -30.77 7.92 47.53
CA VAL A 31 -31.57 8.17 46.30
C VAL A 31 -33.04 8.32 46.77
N PRO A 32 -33.84 9.37 46.43
CA PRO A 32 -34.54 9.43 45.13
C PRO A 32 -34.55 10.83 44.38
N PRO A 33 -35.67 11.54 44.02
CA PRO A 33 -35.98 11.67 42.58
C PRO A 33 -36.45 13.10 42.11
N PRO A 34 -37.46 13.35 41.20
CA PRO A 34 -37.34 14.44 40.21
C PRO A 34 -38.43 15.55 40.28
N VAL A 35 -38.27 16.63 39.50
CA VAL A 35 -39.37 17.58 39.21
C VAL A 35 -39.35 17.99 37.74
N ALA A 36 -40.52 18.05 37.12
CA ALA A 36 -40.76 18.64 35.81
C ALA A 36 -41.68 19.87 35.96
N THR A 37 -41.38 20.95 35.26
CA THR A 37 -42.32 22.05 34.99
C THR A 37 -42.09 22.63 33.60
N ALA A 38 -43.15 23.18 33.01
CA ALA A 38 -43.18 23.68 31.64
C ALA A 38 -43.19 25.22 31.58
N GLU A 39 -43.26 25.73 30.34
CA GLU A 39 -43.78 27.04 29.89
C GLU A 39 -42.82 28.08 29.24
N ARG A 40 -43.28 28.51 28.05
CA ARG A 40 -43.25 29.87 27.44
C ARG A 40 -41.95 30.47 26.86
N SER A 41 -41.85 30.27 25.54
CA SER A 41 -41.67 31.30 24.49
C SER A 41 -41.57 32.80 24.86
N ARG A 42 -40.68 33.55 24.17
CA ARG A 42 -41.01 34.53 23.09
C ARG A 42 -39.76 35.24 22.49
N TYR A 43 -39.54 35.03 21.18
CA TYR A 43 -39.43 36.02 20.08
C TYR A 43 -38.99 37.49 20.32
N PRO A 44 -38.29 38.15 19.35
CA PRO A 44 -38.98 38.65 18.14
C PRO A 44 -38.28 38.50 16.77
N LEU A 45 -39.12 38.47 15.74
CA LEU A 45 -38.83 38.87 14.35
C LEU A 45 -39.57 40.21 14.08
N PRO A 46 -39.06 41.12 13.22
CA PRO A 46 -39.88 42.12 12.53
C PRO A 46 -40.54 41.48 11.29
N GLY A 47 -41.63 41.96 10.72
CA GLY A 47 -42.50 43.12 11.01
C GLY A 47 -43.30 43.41 9.74
N ASP A 48 -44.62 43.54 9.82
CA ASP A 48 -45.53 43.63 8.66
C ASP A 48 -46.69 44.59 9.00
N PRO A 49 -47.25 45.33 8.03
CA PRO A 49 -48.66 45.08 7.68
C PRO A 49 -49.06 45.41 6.22
N HIS A 50 -50.10 44.73 5.70
CA HIS A 50 -51.37 45.38 5.29
C HIS A 50 -52.51 44.38 4.90
N GLN A 51 -53.53 44.31 5.78
CA GLN A 51 -54.99 44.27 5.54
C GLN A 51 -55.73 43.27 4.59
N VAL A 52 -56.75 42.63 5.21
CA VAL A 52 -58.14 42.35 4.73
C VAL A 52 -58.44 41.09 3.87
N GLY A 53 -59.42 40.28 4.33
CA GLY A 53 -60.27 39.44 3.46
C GLY A 53 -60.44 37.95 3.87
N ALA A 54 -61.52 37.62 4.56
CA ALA A 54 -62.06 36.25 4.74
C ALA A 54 -63.42 36.15 3.96
N PRO A 55 -64.17 35.01 3.86
CA PRO A 55 -64.05 33.78 4.66
C PRO A 55 -64.39 32.39 3.99
N THR A 56 -64.03 31.31 4.70
CA THR A 56 -64.73 29.99 4.90
C THR A 56 -65.43 29.22 3.77
N HIS A 57 -65.17 27.89 3.67
CA HIS A 57 -66.07 26.85 4.25
C HIS A 57 -65.49 25.41 4.34
N HIS A 58 -66.13 24.58 5.17
CA HIS A 58 -65.88 23.14 5.46
C HIS A 58 -66.12 22.19 4.25
N GLY A 59 -65.76 20.89 4.23
CA GLY A 59 -64.99 20.08 5.17
C GLY A 59 -65.07 18.55 4.91
N ARG A 60 -64.02 17.83 5.37
CA ARG A 60 -64.01 16.52 6.09
C ARG A 60 -64.81 15.27 5.59
N VAL A 61 -64.04 14.19 5.37
CA VAL A 61 -64.12 12.83 6.04
C VAL A 61 -64.67 11.57 5.29
N ARG A 62 -63.79 10.53 5.27
CA ARG A 62 -63.96 9.04 5.25
C ARG A 62 -64.25 8.20 3.97
N ARG A 63 -63.32 7.24 3.78
CA ARG A 63 -63.38 5.86 3.19
C ARG A 63 -64.57 5.01 3.73
N PRO A 64 -65.05 3.89 3.10
CA PRO A 64 -64.22 2.69 2.83
C PRO A 64 -64.59 1.60 1.76
N THR A 65 -63.61 0.73 1.49
CA THR A 65 -63.64 -0.77 1.22
C THR A 65 -64.42 -1.50 0.09
N ARG A 66 -63.61 -2.22 -0.73
CA ARG A 66 -63.63 -3.67 -1.16
C ARG A 66 -64.61 -4.26 -2.22
N ALA A 67 -64.02 -5.20 -3.01
CA ALA A 67 -64.61 -6.27 -3.89
C ALA A 67 -65.41 -5.77 -5.11
N GLY A 68 -65.50 -6.43 -6.29
CA GLY A 68 -65.14 -7.77 -6.78
C GLY A 68 -65.11 -7.81 -8.34
N PRO A 69 -65.13 -8.98 -9.04
CA PRO A 69 -64.37 -9.12 -10.30
C PRO A 69 -65.13 -9.40 -11.63
N ALA A 70 -64.58 -8.86 -12.75
CA ALA A 70 -64.51 -9.38 -14.15
C ALA A 70 -65.83 -9.80 -14.90
N PRO A 71 -65.82 -10.27 -16.18
CA PRO A 71 -64.84 -10.21 -17.29
C PRO A 71 -65.43 -9.81 -18.69
N CYS A 72 -64.62 -9.96 -19.77
CA CYS A 72 -64.98 -10.50 -21.12
C CYS A 72 -65.34 -9.63 -22.36
N LEU A 73 -64.76 -10.07 -23.51
CA LEU A 73 -65.14 -9.90 -24.95
C LEU A 73 -64.98 -8.50 -25.62
N ALA A 74 -64.84 -8.33 -26.95
CA ALA A 74 -64.21 -9.07 -28.06
C ALA A 74 -64.36 -8.23 -29.37
N GLY A 75 -63.50 -8.35 -30.40
CA GLY A 75 -63.83 -7.84 -31.77
C GLY A 75 -62.68 -7.26 -32.63
N PHE A 76 -62.56 -7.76 -33.86
CA PHE A 76 -61.68 -7.35 -35.00
C PHE A 76 -62.30 -6.18 -35.84
N PRO A 77 -61.76 -5.74 -37.02
CA PRO A 77 -60.39 -5.78 -37.61
C PRO A 77 -59.88 -4.42 -38.18
N ASN A 78 -58.69 -4.42 -38.80
CA ASN A 78 -58.06 -3.35 -39.61
C ASN A 78 -58.40 -3.54 -41.12
N PRO A 79 -58.44 -2.50 -42.01
CA PRO A 79 -57.27 -2.19 -42.88
C PRO A 79 -57.15 -0.75 -43.48
N GLY A 80 -55.93 -0.36 -43.93
CA GLY A 80 -55.76 0.20 -45.30
C GLY A 80 -55.33 1.67 -45.57
N ARG A 81 -54.00 1.88 -45.78
CA ARG A 81 -53.31 2.74 -46.80
C ARG A 81 -53.48 4.29 -46.92
N ALA A 82 -52.29 4.94 -46.86
CA ALA A 82 -51.72 5.96 -47.79
C ALA A 82 -52.15 7.46 -47.77
N ALA A 83 -51.14 8.36 -47.66
CA ALA A 83 -51.13 9.77 -48.11
C ALA A 83 -49.67 10.32 -48.21
N PRO A 84 -49.37 11.43 -48.95
CA PRO A 84 -48.03 11.66 -49.52
C PRO A 84 -47.24 12.89 -48.99
N SER A 85 -46.04 13.09 -49.58
CA SER A 85 -45.03 14.12 -49.27
C SER A 85 -45.21 15.46 -50.00
N TRP A 86 -44.84 16.59 -49.36
CA TRP A 86 -44.42 17.85 -50.02
C TRP A 86 -43.40 18.64 -49.18
N ARG A 87 -42.51 19.42 -49.82
CA ARG A 87 -41.53 20.34 -49.21
C ARG A 87 -41.99 21.80 -49.36
N PRO A 88 -41.64 22.72 -48.43
CA PRO A 88 -41.84 24.16 -48.62
C PRO A 88 -40.57 24.91 -49.09
N THR A 89 -40.78 26.03 -49.78
CA THR A 89 -39.78 27.07 -50.10
C THR A 89 -40.11 28.41 -49.39
N PRO A 90 -39.17 29.36 -49.26
CA PRO A 90 -39.21 30.38 -48.19
C PRO A 90 -39.59 31.80 -48.63
N VAL A 91 -39.99 32.64 -47.66
CA VAL A 91 -40.23 34.10 -47.77
C VAL A 91 -39.62 34.79 -46.52
N PRO A 92 -39.05 36.02 -46.61
CA PRO A 92 -37.96 36.44 -45.73
C PRO A 92 -38.34 37.36 -44.55
N CYS A 93 -37.44 37.48 -43.57
CA CYS A 93 -37.46 38.50 -42.52
C CYS A 93 -36.39 39.59 -42.77
N PRO A 94 -36.63 40.85 -42.38
CA PRO A 94 -35.65 41.94 -42.51
C PRO A 94 -34.57 41.93 -41.41
N SER A 95 -33.52 42.69 -41.69
CA SER A 95 -32.25 42.81 -40.98
C SER A 95 -32.30 43.36 -39.54
N GLY A 96 -31.53 42.72 -38.64
CA GLY A 96 -31.17 43.25 -37.31
C GLY A 96 -30.34 42.22 -36.53
N ALA A 97 -29.02 42.41 -36.44
CA ALA A 97 -28.09 41.36 -35.99
C ALA A 97 -27.75 41.43 -34.49
N LEU A 98 -27.82 40.29 -33.79
CA LEU A 98 -26.68 39.58 -33.18
C LEU A 98 -27.18 38.47 -32.22
N ALA A 99 -26.55 37.30 -32.29
CA ALA A 99 -27.08 36.07 -31.68
C ALA A 99 -26.64 35.88 -30.22
N VAL A 100 -27.61 35.60 -29.34
CA VAL A 100 -27.40 34.92 -28.06
C VAL A 100 -28.44 33.82 -27.94
N SER A 101 -28.00 32.56 -28.08
CA SER A 101 -28.88 31.40 -27.91
C SER A 101 -29.00 31.05 -26.43
N ALA A 102 -30.16 31.35 -25.84
CA ALA A 102 -30.63 30.68 -24.64
C ALA A 102 -31.58 29.55 -25.06
N SER A 103 -31.39 28.35 -24.51
CA SER A 103 -32.37 27.27 -24.61
C SER A 103 -32.37 26.42 -23.34
N GLU A 104 -33.25 26.78 -22.41
CA GLU A 104 -33.78 25.92 -21.35
C GLU A 104 -35.32 25.82 -21.50
N LEU A 105 -35.92 24.89 -20.74
CA LEU A 105 -37.32 24.42 -20.81
C LEU A 105 -37.63 23.60 -22.10
N CYS A 106 -38.18 22.38 -22.05
CA CYS A 106 -38.72 21.54 -20.96
C CYS A 106 -38.83 20.06 -21.46
N PRO A 107 -39.46 19.08 -20.76
CA PRO A 107 -38.95 18.38 -19.58
C PRO A 107 -38.85 16.84 -19.76
N HIS A 108 -38.19 16.17 -18.80
CA HIS A 108 -38.26 14.74 -18.46
C HIS A 108 -38.61 13.69 -19.54
N ARG A 109 -37.57 13.04 -20.08
CA ARG A 109 -37.58 11.58 -20.34
C ARG A 109 -36.49 10.91 -19.51
N HIS A 110 -36.81 9.77 -18.90
CA HIS A 110 -35.84 8.94 -18.19
C HIS A 110 -34.75 8.45 -19.15
N SER A 111 -33.59 9.11 -19.16
CA SER A 111 -32.39 8.54 -19.74
C SER A 111 -31.90 7.40 -18.85
N LYS A 112 -31.82 6.22 -19.44
CA LYS A 112 -31.16 5.06 -18.88
C LYS A 112 -29.67 5.40 -18.80
N TRP A 113 -29.16 5.69 -17.60
CA TRP A 113 -27.71 5.79 -17.36
C TRP A 113 -27.10 4.43 -17.63
N VAL A 114 -26.69 4.23 -18.88
CA VAL A 114 -25.64 3.29 -19.22
C VAL A 114 -24.36 4.00 -18.79
N ASP A 115 -23.79 3.57 -17.68
CA ASP A 115 -22.41 3.94 -17.36
C ASP A 115 -21.55 3.59 -18.57
N ASP A 116 -20.75 4.55 -19.04
CA ASP A 116 -19.55 4.26 -19.85
C ASP A 116 -18.53 3.58 -18.92
N GLY A 117 -18.87 2.34 -18.52
CA GLY A 117 -18.03 1.48 -17.73
C GLY A 117 -16.71 1.29 -18.45
N GLY A 118 -15.61 1.52 -17.74
CA GLY A 118 -14.26 1.35 -18.26
C GLY A 118 -13.91 -0.12 -18.51
N GLU A 119 -14.60 -0.79 -19.44
CA GLU A 119 -14.34 -2.16 -19.86
C GLU A 119 -13.06 -2.22 -20.69
N VAL A 120 -11.92 -2.17 -19.98
CA VAL A 120 -10.60 -2.36 -20.56
C VAL A 120 -10.46 -3.83 -20.95
N ASN A 121 -10.75 -4.13 -22.21
CA ASN A 121 -10.40 -5.39 -22.85
C ASN A 121 -8.86 -5.50 -22.98
N SER A 122 -8.21 -5.89 -21.88
CA SER A 122 -6.74 -6.02 -21.73
C SER A 122 -6.14 -7.11 -22.62
N GLN A 123 -6.95 -7.98 -23.24
CA GLN A 123 -6.48 -8.94 -24.24
C GLN A 123 -5.93 -8.25 -25.50
N ARG A 124 -6.30 -6.99 -25.77
CA ARG A 124 -5.68 -6.15 -26.83
C ARG A 124 -4.30 -5.59 -26.44
N ALA A 125 -3.59 -6.20 -25.51
CA ALA A 125 -2.20 -5.85 -25.16
C ALA A 125 -1.24 -5.95 -26.36
N PHE A 126 -1.51 -6.81 -27.35
CA PHE A 126 -0.68 -6.97 -28.55
C PHE A 126 -1.48 -6.86 -29.84
N GLY A 127 -1.87 -5.63 -30.18
CA GLY A 127 -2.02 -5.26 -31.59
C GLY A 127 -0.65 -4.92 -32.18
N ALA A 128 -0.34 -5.39 -33.38
CA ALA A 128 0.92 -5.06 -34.07
C ALA A 128 1.01 -3.57 -34.49
N GLY A 129 -0.09 -2.82 -34.40
CA GLY A 129 -0.09 -1.36 -34.47
C GLY A 129 0.50 -0.74 -33.20
N GLY A 130 1.79 -0.40 -33.24
CA GLY A 130 2.58 0.16 -32.13
C GLY A 130 2.24 1.61 -31.72
N GLU A 131 0.96 2.00 -31.76
CA GLU A 131 0.54 3.35 -31.39
C GLU A 131 0.49 3.55 -29.87
N ILE A 132 1.42 4.36 -29.38
CA ILE A 132 1.44 4.84 -28.00
C ILE A 132 0.23 5.75 -27.76
N LYS A 133 -0.75 5.27 -26.98
CA LYS A 133 -1.98 6.02 -26.68
C LYS A 133 -1.78 6.97 -25.51
N ALA A 134 -2.18 8.23 -25.70
CA ALA A 134 -2.21 9.22 -24.65
C ALA A 134 -3.14 8.80 -23.49
N ALA A 135 -2.82 9.22 -22.27
CA ALA A 135 -3.68 9.03 -21.11
C ALA A 135 -4.97 9.87 -21.27
N THR A 136 -6.12 9.21 -21.42
CA THR A 136 -7.45 9.86 -21.48
C THR A 136 -8.28 9.37 -20.31
N HIS A 137 -8.28 10.13 -19.21
CA HIS A 137 -9.04 9.93 -17.96
C HIS A 137 -9.06 8.49 -17.39
N GLY A 138 -8.29 8.28 -16.31
CA GLY A 138 -8.28 7.04 -15.52
C GLY A 138 -7.45 7.19 -14.24
N GLY A 139 -7.61 6.25 -13.31
CA GLY A 139 -6.75 6.12 -12.12
C GLY A 139 -5.40 5.48 -12.44
N VAL A 140 -4.60 5.22 -11.42
CA VAL A 140 -3.26 4.63 -11.58
C VAL A 140 -3.35 3.20 -12.11
N THR A 141 -2.55 2.85 -13.11
CA THR A 141 -2.58 1.52 -13.71
C THR A 141 -1.79 0.50 -12.88
N ARG A 142 -2.11 -0.79 -13.05
CA ARG A 142 -1.43 -1.86 -12.31
C ARG A 142 0.06 -1.99 -12.66
N ALA A 143 0.44 -1.65 -13.89
CA ALA A 143 1.84 -1.61 -14.31
C ALA A 143 2.62 -0.49 -13.58
N GLU A 144 1.97 0.63 -13.31
CA GLU A 144 2.53 1.72 -12.51
C GLU A 144 2.68 1.34 -11.02
N LEU A 145 1.70 0.62 -10.45
CA LEU A 145 1.82 0.07 -9.09
C LEU A 145 2.95 -0.98 -8.98
N ALA A 146 3.06 -1.87 -9.99
CA ALA A 146 4.14 -2.86 -10.04
C ALA A 146 5.53 -2.22 -10.22
N LEU A 147 5.61 -1.04 -10.87
CA LEU A 147 6.83 -0.24 -10.96
C LEU A 147 7.18 0.44 -9.62
N ASP A 148 6.18 0.90 -8.86
CA ASP A 148 6.43 1.52 -7.55
C ASP A 148 6.97 0.52 -6.52
N LEU A 149 6.63 -0.76 -6.68
CA LEU A 149 6.99 -1.86 -5.79
C LEU A 149 8.49 -1.98 -5.54
N VAL A 150 9.32 -1.78 -6.56
CA VAL A 150 10.79 -1.86 -6.45
C VAL A 150 11.39 -0.65 -5.73
N PHE A 151 10.67 0.48 -5.62
CA PHE A 151 11.11 1.63 -4.83
C PHE A 151 10.98 1.40 -3.32
N VAL A 152 10.12 0.48 -2.87
CA VAL A 152 10.08 0.04 -1.46
C VAL A 152 11.45 -0.50 -1.05
N TYR A 153 12.00 -1.43 -1.84
CA TYR A 153 13.31 -2.01 -1.58
C TYR A 153 14.45 -1.00 -1.74
N ALA A 154 14.34 -0.08 -2.71
CA ALA A 154 15.30 1.01 -2.85
C ALA A 154 15.38 1.91 -1.60
N PHE A 155 14.25 2.20 -0.95
CA PHE A 155 14.23 2.98 0.29
C PHE A 155 14.79 2.19 1.49
N ILE A 156 14.53 0.87 1.60
CA ILE A 156 15.16 -0.01 2.61
C ILE A 156 16.69 0.09 2.52
N ASN A 157 17.25 0.03 1.31
CA ASN A 157 18.72 0.07 1.14
C ASN A 157 19.31 1.47 1.35
N VAL A 158 18.55 2.55 1.14
CA VAL A 158 18.98 3.90 1.55
C VAL A 158 19.07 3.99 3.07
N THR A 159 18.09 3.49 3.83
CA THR A 159 18.17 3.49 5.31
C THR A 159 19.17 2.46 5.85
N HIS A 160 19.60 1.49 5.03
CA HIS A 160 20.75 0.63 5.30
C HIS A 160 22.06 1.41 5.16
N LEU A 161 22.32 2.00 3.99
CA LEU A 161 23.50 2.82 3.71
C LEU A 161 23.69 3.96 4.74
N MET A 162 22.59 4.59 5.16
CA MET A 162 22.62 5.63 6.20
C MET A 162 23.06 5.12 7.58
N ALA A 163 23.00 3.81 7.84
CA ALA A 163 23.25 3.19 9.15
C ALA A 163 24.64 2.59 9.34
N GLU A 164 25.41 2.40 8.27
CA GLU A 164 26.68 1.64 8.29
C GLU A 164 27.94 2.48 8.58
N GLY A 165 27.88 3.81 8.45
CA GLY A 165 29.05 4.69 8.56
C GLY A 165 28.91 5.86 9.54
N PRO A 166 29.91 6.77 9.57
CA PRO A 166 29.86 8.00 10.35
C PRO A 166 28.66 8.84 9.93
N ALA A 167 27.78 9.13 10.89
CA ALA A 167 26.42 9.56 10.57
C ALA A 167 26.33 10.81 9.67
N LEU A 168 27.24 11.80 9.77
CA LEU A 168 27.18 12.95 8.86
C LEU A 168 27.42 12.56 7.39
N ASP A 169 28.44 11.74 7.13
CA ASP A 169 28.81 11.33 5.77
C ASP A 169 27.75 10.37 5.21
N SER A 170 27.26 9.42 6.02
CA SER A 170 26.18 8.50 5.66
C SER A 170 24.83 9.21 5.43
N LEU A 171 24.52 10.28 6.17
CA LEU A 171 23.33 11.12 5.92
C LEU A 171 23.45 11.89 4.59
N LEU A 172 24.64 12.39 4.24
CA LEU A 172 24.88 13.06 2.96
C LEU A 172 24.79 12.07 1.79
N GLN A 173 25.45 10.91 1.89
CA GLN A 173 25.39 9.82 0.92
C GLN A 173 23.95 9.36 0.68
N GLY A 174 23.20 9.04 1.74
CA GLY A 174 21.79 8.67 1.65
C GLY A 174 20.94 9.77 1.01
N GLY A 175 21.15 11.03 1.39
CA GLY A 175 20.47 12.18 0.80
C GLY A 175 20.68 12.32 -0.72
N LEU A 176 21.91 12.14 -1.21
CA LEU A 176 22.22 12.13 -2.65
C LEU A 176 21.52 10.97 -3.37
N VAL A 177 21.50 9.78 -2.77
CA VAL A 177 20.83 8.60 -3.35
C VAL A 177 19.30 8.79 -3.40
N VAL A 178 18.67 9.35 -2.36
CA VAL A 178 17.22 9.71 -2.40
C VAL A 178 16.92 10.67 -3.55
N LEU A 179 17.76 11.71 -3.75
CA LEU A 179 17.59 12.69 -4.82
C LEU A 179 17.63 12.03 -6.22
N LEU A 180 18.52 11.07 -6.43
CA LEU A 180 18.61 10.32 -7.69
C LEU A 180 17.42 9.38 -7.88
N ILE A 181 17.09 8.57 -6.86
CA ILE A 181 15.96 7.61 -6.92
C ILE A 181 14.64 8.36 -7.18
N TRP A 182 14.39 9.45 -6.47
CA TRP A 182 13.22 10.32 -6.69
C TRP A 182 13.18 10.87 -8.12
N ARG A 183 14.33 11.27 -8.67
CA ARG A 183 14.43 11.80 -10.03
C ARG A 183 14.07 10.77 -11.10
N SER A 184 14.40 9.50 -10.88
CA SER A 184 13.94 8.37 -11.72
C SER A 184 12.45 8.09 -11.56
N TRP A 185 11.94 7.98 -10.32
CA TRP A 185 10.52 7.75 -10.06
C TRP A 185 9.63 8.84 -10.69
N ALA A 186 9.96 10.11 -10.45
CA ALA A 186 9.23 11.25 -10.98
C ALA A 186 9.22 11.27 -12.52
N GLY A 187 10.27 10.75 -13.17
CA GLY A 187 10.30 10.55 -14.62
C GLY A 187 9.16 9.64 -15.07
N TYR A 188 9.02 8.45 -14.48
CA TYR A 188 7.95 7.50 -14.82
C TYR A 188 6.55 7.97 -14.39
N ALA A 189 6.42 8.70 -13.29
CA ALA A 189 5.14 9.34 -12.92
C ALA A 189 4.67 10.34 -13.99
N TRP A 190 5.60 11.11 -14.59
CA TRP A 190 5.29 11.96 -15.76
C TRP A 190 4.94 11.12 -17.00
N VAL A 191 5.64 10.01 -17.27
CA VAL A 191 5.31 9.13 -18.41
C VAL A 191 3.89 8.57 -18.27
N GLY A 192 3.51 8.02 -17.12
CA GLY A 192 2.20 7.42 -16.89
C GLY A 192 1.02 8.40 -17.00
N ASN A 193 1.21 9.64 -16.54
CA ASN A 193 0.22 10.71 -16.74
C ASN A 193 0.12 11.20 -18.20
N LEU A 194 1.12 10.96 -19.04
CA LEU A 194 1.09 11.31 -20.46
C LEU A 194 0.61 10.16 -21.36
N VAL A 195 0.89 8.92 -20.97
CA VAL A 195 0.81 7.72 -21.80
C VAL A 195 0.23 6.56 -21.00
N ARG A 196 -0.74 5.82 -21.57
CA ARG A 196 -1.27 4.61 -20.92
C ARG A 196 -0.26 3.46 -20.97
N LEU A 197 0.43 3.24 -19.85
CA LEU A 197 1.48 2.23 -19.69
C LEU A 197 0.99 0.77 -19.67
N ASP A 198 -0.33 0.55 -19.57
CA ASP A 198 -1.00 -0.77 -19.60
C ASP A 198 -1.36 -1.26 -21.02
N ARG A 199 -0.91 -0.59 -22.09
CA ARG A 199 -1.28 -0.91 -23.49
C ARG A 199 -0.08 -1.13 -24.41
N GLY A 200 -0.24 -2.04 -25.38
CA GLY A 200 0.78 -2.32 -26.41
C GLY A 200 2.04 -2.97 -25.81
N ALA A 201 3.21 -2.58 -26.34
CA ALA A 201 4.50 -3.04 -25.83
C ALA A 201 4.94 -2.34 -24.52
N LEU A 202 4.23 -1.29 -24.06
CA LEU A 202 4.64 -0.48 -22.90
C LEU A 202 4.70 -1.24 -21.57
N PRO A 203 3.82 -2.21 -21.25
CA PRO A 203 3.96 -2.99 -20.04
C PRO A 203 5.28 -3.78 -19.97
N ILE A 204 5.81 -4.25 -21.10
CA ILE A 204 7.14 -4.89 -21.16
C ILE A 204 8.23 -3.86 -20.88
N ALA A 205 8.12 -2.64 -21.41
CA ALA A 205 9.08 -1.57 -21.14
C ALA A 205 9.06 -1.11 -19.68
N VAL A 206 7.88 -1.06 -19.04
CA VAL A 206 7.73 -0.78 -17.61
C VAL A 206 8.30 -1.92 -16.76
N LEU A 207 8.06 -3.17 -17.14
CA LEU A 207 8.65 -4.31 -16.46
C LEU A 207 10.19 -4.31 -16.56
N ALA A 208 10.73 -4.09 -17.76
CA ALA A 208 12.18 -3.96 -17.94
C ALA A 208 12.75 -2.82 -17.08
N ALA A 209 12.04 -1.69 -16.97
CA ALA A 209 12.42 -0.60 -16.07
C ALA A 209 12.39 -1.01 -14.60
N ALA A 210 11.37 -1.76 -14.15
CA ALA A 210 11.30 -2.27 -12.78
C ALA A 210 12.47 -3.21 -12.45
N ILE A 211 12.86 -4.09 -13.38
CA ILE A 211 14.03 -4.95 -13.23
C ILE A 211 15.31 -4.11 -13.09
N VAL A 212 15.51 -3.11 -13.96
CA VAL A 212 16.70 -2.21 -13.86
C VAL A 212 16.68 -1.41 -12.55
N ILE A 213 15.53 -0.91 -12.10
CA ILE A 213 15.42 -0.20 -10.81
C ILE A 213 15.72 -1.12 -9.62
N LEU A 214 15.29 -2.39 -9.65
CA LEU A 214 15.64 -3.36 -8.61
C LEU A 214 17.15 -3.63 -8.57
N LEU A 215 17.80 -3.73 -9.73
CA LEU A 215 19.24 -3.92 -9.85
C LEU A 215 20.02 -2.69 -9.35
N VAL A 216 19.53 -1.48 -9.64
CA VAL A 216 20.01 -0.23 -9.02
C VAL A 216 19.83 -0.26 -7.50
N ALA A 217 18.69 -0.75 -7.01
CA ALA A 217 18.41 -0.83 -5.59
C ALA A 217 19.34 -1.80 -4.84
N VAL A 218 19.66 -2.95 -5.43
CA VAL A 218 20.66 -3.89 -4.88
C VAL A 218 22.05 -3.25 -4.80
N ALA A 219 22.42 -2.41 -5.78
CA ALA A 219 23.72 -1.72 -5.78
C ALA A 219 23.81 -0.49 -4.85
N ILE A 220 22.74 -0.11 -4.12
CA ILE A 220 22.74 1.08 -3.25
C ILE A 220 23.83 1.07 -2.15
N PRO A 221 24.05 -0.03 -1.40
CA PRO A 221 25.08 -0.07 -0.35
C PRO A 221 26.50 0.18 -0.91
N GLU A 222 26.77 -0.27 -2.14
CA GLU A 222 28.06 -0.14 -2.82
C GLU A 222 28.17 1.14 -3.68
N VAL A 223 27.32 2.16 -3.52
CA VAL A 223 27.37 3.38 -4.37
C VAL A 223 28.64 4.21 -4.19
N PHE A 224 29.23 4.18 -2.99
CA PHE A 224 30.38 5.01 -2.60
C PHE A 224 31.62 4.18 -2.23
N VAL A 225 31.54 2.85 -2.31
CA VAL A 225 32.60 1.91 -1.93
C VAL A 225 32.75 0.88 -3.04
N ASP A 226 33.98 0.54 -3.39
CA ASP A 226 34.28 -0.45 -4.43
C ASP A 226 34.92 -1.69 -3.78
N HIS A 227 34.40 -2.88 -4.08
CA HIS A 227 34.88 -4.13 -3.51
C HIS A 227 35.68 -4.93 -4.54
N SER A 228 36.92 -5.29 -4.21
CA SER A 228 37.92 -5.85 -5.14
C SER A 228 37.57 -7.21 -5.78
N PHE A 229 36.45 -7.83 -5.40
CA PHE A 229 36.01 -9.15 -5.86
C PHE A 229 34.63 -9.12 -6.57
N GLY A 230 34.07 -7.94 -6.85
CA GLY A 230 32.75 -7.76 -7.46
C GLY A 230 32.78 -7.07 -8.85
N LEU A 231 31.58 -6.74 -9.32
CA LEU A 231 31.40 -5.64 -10.29
C LEU A 231 31.64 -4.31 -9.55
N VAL A 232 32.05 -3.27 -10.28
CA VAL A 232 32.22 -1.93 -9.72
C VAL A 232 30.85 -1.38 -9.30
N GLY A 233 30.50 -1.51 -8.02
CA GLY A 233 29.21 -1.11 -7.44
C GLY A 233 28.75 0.31 -7.82
N PRO A 234 29.61 1.34 -7.71
CA PRO A 234 29.27 2.71 -8.11
C PRO A 234 28.91 2.82 -9.60
N LEU A 235 29.58 2.05 -10.47
CA LEU A 235 29.33 2.03 -11.91
C LEU A 235 28.02 1.32 -12.24
N VAL A 236 27.73 0.20 -11.57
CA VAL A 236 26.46 -0.53 -11.72
C VAL A 236 25.28 0.37 -11.37
N PHE A 237 25.36 1.09 -10.25
CA PHE A 237 24.34 2.07 -9.85
C PHE A 237 24.18 3.19 -10.87
N VAL A 238 25.27 3.85 -11.30
CA VAL A 238 25.20 4.95 -12.27
C VAL A 238 24.67 4.50 -13.64
N VAL A 239 25.16 3.38 -14.18
CA VAL A 239 24.69 2.84 -15.48
C VAL A 239 23.23 2.44 -15.40
N GLY A 240 22.81 1.77 -14.32
CA GLY A 240 21.40 1.43 -14.09
C GLY A 240 20.52 2.67 -13.96
N PHE A 241 20.92 3.66 -13.16
CA PHE A 241 20.22 4.94 -13.04
C PHE A 241 20.05 5.60 -14.41
N LEU A 242 21.14 5.76 -15.17
CA LEU A 242 21.10 6.34 -16.52
C LEU A 242 20.19 5.54 -17.45
N ALA A 243 20.21 4.20 -17.42
CA ALA A 243 19.31 3.37 -18.21
C ALA A 243 17.83 3.62 -17.90
N THR A 244 17.44 3.78 -16.62
CA THR A 244 16.05 4.13 -16.24
C THR A 244 15.65 5.51 -16.75
N ARG A 245 16.56 6.50 -16.66
CA ARG A 245 16.32 7.88 -17.12
C ARG A 245 16.16 7.90 -18.64
N ILE A 246 17.07 7.26 -19.37
CA ILE A 246 17.03 7.05 -20.83
C ILE A 246 15.73 6.35 -21.23
N GLY A 247 15.34 5.27 -20.56
CA GLY A 247 14.09 4.54 -20.82
C GLY A 247 12.85 5.43 -20.74
N SER A 248 12.71 6.21 -19.67
CA SER A 248 11.59 7.15 -19.51
C SER A 248 11.53 8.19 -20.64
N LEU A 249 12.68 8.76 -21.04
CA LEU A 249 12.76 9.75 -22.12
C LEU A 249 12.53 9.14 -23.50
N LEU A 250 12.97 7.91 -23.75
CA LEU A 250 12.71 7.18 -25.00
C LEU A 250 11.22 6.90 -25.21
N ILE A 251 10.49 6.53 -24.14
CA ILE A 251 9.04 6.34 -24.20
C ILE A 251 8.36 7.66 -24.59
N VAL A 252 8.64 8.76 -23.89
CA VAL A 252 8.05 10.08 -24.20
C VAL A 252 8.45 10.58 -25.59
N SER A 253 9.71 10.38 -26.01
CA SER A 253 10.19 10.80 -27.33
C SER A 253 9.53 10.03 -28.48
N ARG A 254 9.12 8.77 -28.25
CA ARG A 254 8.32 7.99 -29.21
C ARG A 254 6.82 8.26 -29.12
N ALA A 255 6.32 8.92 -28.07
CA ALA A 255 4.90 9.00 -27.74
C ALA A 255 4.00 9.87 -28.65
N ARG A 256 4.51 10.64 -29.63
CA ARG A 256 3.69 11.07 -30.79
C ARG A 256 4.51 11.27 -32.07
N ARG A 257 4.06 10.61 -33.14
CA ARG A 257 4.11 11.10 -34.54
C ARG A 257 2.71 11.37 -35.14
N GLY A 258 1.62 11.09 -34.42
CA GLY A 258 0.26 10.95 -34.99
C GLY A 258 -0.78 12.04 -34.67
N GLY A 259 -0.41 13.31 -34.44
CA GLY A 259 -1.44 14.35 -34.35
C GLY A 259 -0.96 15.77 -34.04
N PRO A 260 -1.67 16.82 -34.52
CA PRO A 260 -1.24 18.23 -34.52
C PRO A 260 -1.19 18.91 -33.14
N ARG A 261 -1.17 18.14 -32.04
CA ARG A 261 -1.19 18.62 -30.64
C ARG A 261 -0.03 18.12 -29.75
N TRP A 262 0.94 17.33 -30.23
CA TRP A 262 2.30 17.33 -29.61
C TRP A 262 3.23 18.12 -30.53
N SER A 263 3.94 19.13 -30.01
CA SER A 263 5.22 19.50 -30.64
C SER A 263 6.31 18.59 -30.04
N SER A 264 7.29 18.21 -30.86
CA SER A 264 8.40 17.34 -30.44
C SER A 264 9.50 18.07 -29.65
N SER A 265 9.39 19.40 -29.53
CA SER A 265 10.36 20.28 -28.85
C SER A 265 10.53 20.00 -27.35
N PRO A 266 9.47 19.80 -26.54
CA PRO A 266 9.59 19.63 -25.10
C PRO A 266 10.21 18.28 -24.72
N ALA A 267 10.05 17.26 -25.56
CA ALA A 267 10.71 15.97 -25.40
C ALA A 267 12.22 16.08 -25.70
N ARG A 268 12.61 16.78 -26.79
CA ARG A 268 14.04 17.07 -27.09
C ARG A 268 14.72 17.84 -25.96
N LEU A 269 14.07 18.88 -25.43
CA LEU A 269 14.61 19.69 -24.34
C LEU A 269 14.84 18.88 -23.04
N ALA A 270 14.04 17.83 -22.79
CA ALA A 270 14.22 16.96 -21.63
C ALA A 270 15.45 16.04 -21.71
N TRP A 271 16.12 15.93 -22.86
CA TRP A 271 17.42 15.26 -22.99
C TRP A 271 18.60 16.14 -22.58
N LEU A 272 18.49 17.46 -22.61
CA LEU A 272 19.60 18.37 -22.28
C LEU A 272 20.13 18.21 -20.84
N PRO A 273 19.27 18.13 -19.79
CA PRO A 273 19.76 17.95 -18.43
C PRO A 273 20.43 16.59 -18.23
N LEU A 274 19.91 15.55 -18.90
CA LEU A 274 20.52 14.22 -18.90
C LEU A 274 21.89 14.23 -19.58
N ALA A 275 22.02 14.90 -20.74
CA ALA A 275 23.29 15.03 -21.45
C ALA A 275 24.36 15.78 -20.62
N GLY A 276 23.95 16.73 -19.77
CA GLY A 276 24.84 17.38 -18.80
C GLY A 276 25.17 16.50 -17.58
N SER A 277 24.22 15.73 -17.05
CA SER A 277 24.44 14.88 -15.87
C SER A 277 25.23 13.60 -16.18
N VAL A 278 25.10 13.01 -17.37
CA VAL A 278 25.80 11.78 -17.80
C VAL A 278 27.33 11.87 -17.59
N PRO A 279 28.06 12.85 -18.18
CA PRO A 279 29.51 12.92 -18.00
C PRO A 279 29.89 13.16 -16.53
N LEU A 280 29.13 13.98 -15.80
CA LEU A 280 29.39 14.24 -14.38
C LEU A 280 29.25 12.98 -13.51
N LEU A 281 28.22 12.16 -13.74
CA LEU A 281 28.02 10.90 -13.02
C LEU A 281 29.06 9.83 -13.38
N LEU A 282 29.48 9.77 -14.65
CA LEU A 282 30.56 8.87 -15.07
C LEU A 282 31.91 9.32 -14.48
N CYS A 283 32.21 10.62 -14.48
CA CYS A 283 33.38 11.17 -13.79
C CYS A 283 33.34 10.96 -12.27
N ALA A 284 32.15 11.03 -11.64
CA ALA A 284 31.97 10.76 -10.21
C ALA A 284 32.36 9.33 -9.81
N VAL A 285 32.34 8.38 -10.75
CA VAL A 285 32.76 7.00 -10.52
C VAL A 285 34.20 6.77 -10.95
N LEU A 286 34.56 7.23 -12.16
CA LEU A 286 35.82 6.86 -12.81
C LEU A 286 37.03 7.71 -12.38
N LEU A 287 36.84 8.94 -11.89
CA LEU A 287 37.96 9.78 -11.42
C LEU A 287 38.44 9.43 -10.00
N PRO A 288 37.56 9.20 -9.00
CA PRO A 288 38.01 8.81 -7.65
C PRO A 288 38.86 7.53 -7.63
N GLN A 289 38.56 6.56 -8.50
CA GLN A 289 39.34 5.32 -8.68
C GLN A 289 40.78 5.54 -9.18
N GLN A 290 41.08 6.70 -9.79
CA GLN A 290 42.43 7.06 -10.26
C GLN A 290 43.25 7.84 -9.22
N LEU A 291 42.61 8.24 -8.11
CA LEU A 291 43.26 8.93 -7.01
C LEU A 291 43.69 7.92 -5.92
N PRO A 292 44.72 8.24 -5.11
CA PRO A 292 45.02 7.45 -3.92
C PRO A 292 43.78 7.36 -3.01
N PRO A 293 43.45 6.17 -2.49
CA PRO A 293 42.26 5.98 -1.66
C PRO A 293 42.34 6.85 -0.40
N GLY A 294 41.26 7.59 -0.14
CA GLY A 294 41.14 8.47 1.01
C GLY A 294 40.18 9.63 0.77
N ARG A 295 40.03 10.46 1.80
CA ARG A 295 38.98 11.49 1.92
C ARG A 295 38.86 12.47 0.75
N GLY A 296 39.95 12.73 0.02
CA GLY A 296 39.92 13.58 -1.17
C GLY A 296 39.13 12.97 -2.34
N ALA A 297 39.27 11.65 -2.54
CA ALA A 297 38.53 10.92 -3.57
C ALA A 297 37.04 10.82 -3.24
N GLU A 298 36.71 10.54 -1.96
CA GLU A 298 35.34 10.52 -1.43
C GLU A 298 34.64 11.88 -1.59
N ILE A 299 35.29 12.97 -1.19
CA ILE A 299 34.74 14.32 -1.35
C ILE A 299 34.54 14.66 -2.83
N LEU A 300 35.50 14.32 -3.71
CA LEU A 300 35.35 14.53 -5.16
C LEU A 300 34.15 13.77 -5.72
N GLN A 301 33.96 12.51 -5.33
CA GLN A 301 32.80 11.70 -5.69
C GLN A 301 31.49 12.39 -5.27
N LEU A 302 31.36 12.74 -3.98
CA LEU A 302 30.18 13.40 -3.42
C LEU A 302 29.86 14.72 -4.12
N VAL A 303 30.88 15.54 -4.41
CA VAL A 303 30.74 16.82 -5.12
C VAL A 303 30.27 16.60 -6.56
N LEU A 304 30.86 15.64 -7.30
CA LEU A 304 30.45 15.37 -8.68
C LEU A 304 29.02 14.81 -8.76
N PHE A 305 28.61 13.94 -7.84
CA PHE A 305 27.22 13.52 -7.69
C PHE A 305 26.29 14.70 -7.38
N ALA A 306 26.65 15.57 -6.43
CA ALA A 306 25.85 16.74 -6.08
C ALA A 306 25.69 17.71 -7.26
N VAL A 307 26.75 18.01 -8.00
CA VAL A 307 26.71 18.86 -9.20
C VAL A 307 25.86 18.22 -10.31
N ALA A 308 25.97 16.91 -10.53
CA ALA A 308 25.13 16.20 -11.49
C ALA A 308 23.63 16.28 -11.14
N ILE A 309 23.29 16.13 -9.86
CA ILE A 309 21.92 16.29 -9.35
C ILE A 309 21.44 17.74 -9.56
N VAL A 310 22.26 18.74 -9.22
CA VAL A 310 21.94 20.15 -9.46
C VAL A 310 21.64 20.41 -10.95
N VAL A 311 22.43 19.85 -11.86
CA VAL A 311 22.20 19.96 -13.32
C VAL A 311 20.86 19.34 -13.74
N ASP A 312 20.51 18.12 -13.32
CA ASP A 312 19.24 17.48 -13.71
C ASP A 312 18.02 18.21 -13.10
N TYR A 313 18.13 18.70 -11.85
CA TYR A 313 17.05 19.45 -11.19
C TYR A 313 16.90 20.89 -11.69
N LEU A 314 17.98 21.60 -12.04
CA LEU A 314 17.90 22.87 -12.77
C LEU A 314 17.26 22.68 -14.14
N GLY A 315 17.52 21.52 -14.77
CA GLY A 315 16.83 21.06 -15.98
C GLY A 315 15.30 21.07 -15.91
N LEU A 316 14.71 20.84 -14.73
CA LEU A 316 13.25 20.92 -14.53
C LEU A 316 12.69 22.35 -14.70
N ARG A 317 13.55 23.37 -14.66
CA ARG A 317 13.21 24.79 -14.89
C ARG A 317 13.66 25.30 -16.27
N ALA A 318 14.23 24.44 -17.12
CA ALA A 318 14.74 24.85 -18.44
C ALA A 318 13.63 25.41 -19.35
N PRO A 319 13.92 26.43 -20.19
CA PRO A 319 12.95 27.02 -21.10
C PRO A 319 12.26 25.98 -21.99
N GLY A 320 10.93 25.98 -21.98
CA GLY A 320 10.12 25.06 -22.80
C GLY A 320 9.69 23.76 -22.11
N VAL A 321 10.20 23.43 -20.91
CA VAL A 321 9.64 22.35 -20.06
C VAL A 321 8.19 22.68 -19.68
N ASP A 322 7.85 23.96 -19.55
CA ASP A 322 6.48 24.43 -19.26
C ASP A 322 5.44 24.08 -20.35
N LYS A 323 5.88 23.62 -21.52
CA LYS A 323 5.01 23.12 -22.61
C LYS A 323 4.53 21.69 -22.38
N TRP A 324 5.07 20.98 -21.38
CA TRP A 324 4.54 19.69 -20.91
C TRP A 324 3.17 19.92 -20.28
N GLN A 325 2.15 19.14 -20.67
CA GLN A 325 0.78 19.31 -20.20
C GLN A 325 0.42 18.19 -19.24
N LEU A 326 -0.05 18.56 -18.04
CA LEU A 326 -0.60 17.62 -17.07
C LEU A 326 -1.98 17.13 -17.57
N THR A 327 -2.09 15.84 -17.94
CA THR A 327 -3.30 15.30 -18.56
C THR A 327 -4.40 14.97 -17.54
N SER A 328 -4.04 14.37 -16.41
CA SER A 328 -4.96 13.95 -15.35
C SER A 328 -4.44 14.44 -14.00
N VAL A 329 -5.20 15.34 -13.34
CA VAL A 329 -4.85 15.84 -11.99
C VAL A 329 -4.99 14.72 -10.96
N ARG A 330 -6.09 13.96 -11.03
CA ARG A 330 -6.36 12.82 -10.13
C ARG A 330 -5.24 11.77 -10.17
N HIS A 331 -4.91 11.25 -11.36
CA HIS A 331 -3.82 10.28 -11.52
C HIS A 331 -2.52 10.82 -10.92
N TRP A 332 -2.20 12.08 -11.20
CA TRP A 332 -1.01 12.72 -10.69
C TRP A 332 -0.98 12.82 -9.16
N ALA A 333 -2.08 13.22 -8.51
CA ALA A 333 -2.20 13.22 -7.06
C ALA A 333 -2.13 11.80 -6.48
N GLU A 334 -2.87 10.86 -7.07
CA GLU A 334 -2.94 9.43 -6.71
C GLU A 334 -1.54 8.77 -6.72
N ARG A 335 -0.72 9.01 -7.76
CA ARG A 335 0.69 8.57 -7.81
C ARG A 335 1.52 9.08 -6.63
N HIS A 336 1.35 10.34 -6.24
CA HIS A 336 2.14 10.94 -5.15
C HIS A 336 1.64 10.52 -3.77
N ASN A 337 0.33 10.25 -3.64
CA ASN A 337 -0.25 9.59 -2.47
C ASN A 337 0.35 8.20 -2.28
N LEU A 338 0.49 7.42 -3.36
CA LEU A 338 1.04 6.06 -3.31
C LEU A 338 2.53 6.04 -2.93
N ILE A 339 3.38 6.92 -3.49
CA ILE A 339 4.79 6.98 -3.08
C ILE A 339 4.97 7.50 -1.64
N MET A 340 4.06 8.37 -1.16
CA MET A 340 4.02 8.78 0.25
C MET A 340 3.72 7.59 1.16
N LEU A 341 2.75 6.73 0.78
CA LEU A 341 2.46 5.49 1.51
C LEU A 341 3.63 4.51 1.49
N ILE A 342 4.39 4.42 0.39
CA ILE A 342 5.60 3.59 0.30
C ILE A 342 6.71 4.09 1.24
N ALA A 343 6.94 5.41 1.32
CA ALA A 343 7.90 5.98 2.26
C ALA A 343 7.45 5.84 3.74
N LEU A 344 6.14 5.88 4.01
CA LEU A 344 5.60 5.48 5.32
C LEU A 344 5.79 3.97 5.56
N GLY A 345 5.73 3.14 4.52
CA GLY A 345 6.01 1.70 4.59
C GLY A 345 7.42 1.42 5.07
N GLU A 346 8.39 2.15 4.52
CA GLU A 346 9.78 2.12 4.98
C GLU A 346 9.90 2.46 6.48
N THR A 347 9.19 3.49 6.97
CA THR A 347 9.22 3.79 8.42
C THR A 347 8.65 2.65 9.29
N ILE A 348 7.60 1.94 8.83
CA ILE A 348 7.01 0.80 9.55
C ILE A 348 7.93 -0.43 9.51
N ILE A 349 8.52 -0.72 8.35
CA ILE A 349 9.49 -1.80 8.18
C ILE A 349 10.70 -1.53 9.09
N SER A 350 11.27 -0.32 9.05
CA SER A 350 12.42 0.09 9.86
C SER A 350 12.19 -0.06 11.37
N ILE A 351 11.01 0.35 11.89
CA ILE A 351 10.63 0.10 13.29
C ILE A 351 10.79 -1.38 13.65
N GLY A 352 10.25 -2.26 12.79
CA GLY A 352 10.21 -3.69 13.01
C GLY A 352 11.48 -4.46 12.60
N THR A 353 12.45 -3.81 11.96
CA THR A 353 13.76 -4.39 11.56
C THR A 353 14.94 -3.72 12.26
N SER A 354 14.68 -2.84 13.22
CA SER A 354 15.68 -2.11 14.00
C SER A 354 16.75 -2.99 14.66
N ARG A 355 16.38 -4.22 15.06
CA ARG A 355 17.28 -5.24 15.61
C ARG A 355 17.63 -6.35 14.60
N GLY A 356 17.60 -6.02 13.31
CA GLY A 356 17.89 -6.92 12.19
C GLY A 356 16.72 -7.82 11.78
N PHE A 357 16.97 -8.65 10.76
CA PHE A 357 16.00 -9.61 10.22
C PHE A 357 16.13 -11.03 10.79
N GLY A 358 17.05 -11.29 11.73
CA GLY A 358 17.30 -12.65 12.26
C GLY A 358 16.20 -13.16 13.20
N GLY A 359 15.52 -12.26 13.93
CA GLY A 359 14.47 -12.63 14.89
C GLY A 359 14.97 -13.29 16.18
N ASP A 360 16.28 -13.45 16.36
CA ASP A 360 16.91 -14.08 17.53
C ASP A 360 17.03 -13.15 18.75
N VAL A 361 16.82 -11.85 18.58
CA VAL A 361 16.90 -10.89 19.69
C VAL A 361 15.63 -10.97 20.54
N PRO A 362 15.72 -11.17 21.87
CA PRO A 362 14.55 -11.26 22.73
C PRO A 362 13.66 -10.00 22.64
N ILE A 363 12.35 -10.21 22.54
CA ILE A 363 11.36 -9.12 22.54
C ILE A 363 11.29 -8.53 23.96
N THR A 364 11.38 -7.20 24.08
CA THR A 364 11.35 -6.51 25.38
C THR A 364 10.19 -5.51 25.46
N TRP A 365 9.76 -5.14 26.67
CA TRP A 365 8.79 -4.05 26.86
C TRP A 365 9.28 -2.73 26.23
N SER A 366 10.58 -2.46 26.31
CA SER A 366 11.23 -1.33 25.64
C SER A 366 11.08 -1.36 24.12
N MET A 367 11.18 -2.53 23.49
CA MET A 367 11.00 -2.71 22.05
C MET A 367 9.54 -2.51 21.64
N LEU A 368 8.59 -3.14 22.34
CA LEU A 368 7.15 -2.99 22.05
C LEU A 368 6.66 -1.56 22.28
N GLY A 369 7.07 -0.93 23.39
CA GLY A 369 6.77 0.46 23.70
C GLY A 369 7.39 1.42 22.69
N GLY A 370 8.67 1.24 22.35
CA GLY A 370 9.36 2.02 21.33
C GLY A 370 8.73 1.88 19.94
N ALA A 371 8.35 0.67 19.53
CA ALA A 371 7.65 0.42 18.28
C ALA A 371 6.24 1.06 18.26
N ALA A 372 5.51 1.03 19.37
CA ALA A 372 4.23 1.71 19.49
C ALA A 372 4.37 3.24 19.40
N LEU A 373 5.37 3.82 20.07
CA LEU A 373 5.67 5.26 20.00
C LEU A 373 6.15 5.68 18.60
N GLY A 374 7.02 4.90 17.97
CA GLY A 374 7.46 5.10 16.59
C GLY A 374 6.27 5.08 15.62
N LEU A 375 5.37 4.10 15.76
CA LEU A 375 4.17 4.03 14.94
C LEU A 375 3.21 5.20 15.22
N LEU A 376 3.11 5.72 16.45
CA LEU A 376 2.34 6.94 16.73
C LEU A 376 2.89 8.16 15.99
N VAL A 377 4.22 8.29 15.87
CA VAL A 377 4.85 9.32 15.02
C VAL A 377 4.47 9.12 13.54
N VAL A 378 4.63 7.90 13.02
CA VAL A 378 4.29 7.57 11.61
C VAL A 378 2.80 7.83 11.31
N ALA A 379 1.91 7.40 12.21
CA ALA A 379 0.47 7.60 12.12
C ALA A 379 0.09 9.09 12.15
N PHE A 380 0.80 9.91 12.93
CA PHE A 380 0.62 11.36 12.93
C PHE A 380 0.99 11.98 11.57
N LEU A 381 2.17 11.63 11.02
CA LEU A 381 2.62 12.17 9.73
C LEU A 381 1.67 11.77 8.61
N TRP A 382 1.24 10.49 8.58
CA TRP A 382 0.20 10.00 7.70
C TRP A 382 -1.10 10.81 7.83
N TRP A 383 -1.59 11.03 9.06
CA TRP A 383 -2.81 11.81 9.31
C TRP A 383 -2.66 13.24 8.77
N ALA A 384 -1.57 13.93 9.09
CA ALA A 384 -1.35 15.33 8.71
C ALA A 384 -1.42 15.55 7.18
N TYR A 385 -0.93 14.60 6.38
CA TYR A 385 -0.97 14.68 4.92
C TYR A 385 -2.31 14.21 4.31
N PHE A 386 -2.83 13.06 4.72
CA PHE A 386 -4.01 12.45 4.09
C PHE A 386 -5.35 13.05 4.54
N ASP A 387 -5.40 13.69 5.71
CA ASP A 387 -6.63 14.29 6.24
C ASP A 387 -7.09 15.52 5.44
N ILE A 388 -6.15 16.43 5.13
CA ILE A 388 -6.46 17.73 4.52
C ILE A 388 -5.56 18.04 3.33
N ALA A 389 -4.24 17.88 3.46
CA ALA A 389 -3.29 18.42 2.48
C ALA A 389 -3.41 17.74 1.11
N SER A 390 -3.48 16.40 1.06
CA SER A 390 -3.60 15.65 -0.19
C SER A 390 -4.89 16.00 -0.97
N PRO A 391 -6.11 15.90 -0.38
CA PRO A 391 -7.35 16.33 -1.05
C PRO A 391 -7.33 17.81 -1.48
N SER A 392 -6.82 18.70 -0.61
CA SER A 392 -6.74 20.14 -0.92
C SER A 392 -5.78 20.44 -2.07
N GLY A 393 -4.68 19.70 -2.17
CA GLY A 393 -3.69 19.83 -3.23
C GLY A 393 -4.21 19.36 -4.60
N GLU A 394 -5.02 18.30 -4.61
CA GLU A 394 -5.70 17.82 -5.82
C GLU A 394 -6.72 18.86 -6.30
N GLN A 395 -7.62 19.29 -5.41
CA GLN A 395 -8.65 20.30 -5.69
C GLN A 395 -8.04 21.63 -6.17
N ALA A 396 -6.93 22.07 -5.56
CA ALA A 396 -6.23 23.29 -5.98
C ALA A 396 -5.60 23.17 -7.39
N LEU A 397 -5.16 21.97 -7.80
CA LEU A 397 -4.69 21.72 -9.17
C LEU A 397 -5.86 21.62 -10.17
N GLU A 398 -7.00 21.01 -9.80
CA GLU A 398 -8.20 20.96 -10.64
C GLU A 398 -8.73 22.37 -10.91
N ALA A 399 -8.87 23.18 -9.86
CA ALA A 399 -9.32 24.58 -9.92
C ALA A 399 -8.33 25.53 -10.62
N THR A 400 -7.07 25.11 -10.87
CA THR A 400 -6.10 25.92 -11.62
C THR A 400 -6.44 25.88 -13.12
N PRO A 401 -6.62 27.03 -13.81
CA PRO A 401 -6.94 27.06 -15.25
C PRO A 401 -5.91 26.36 -16.17
N PRO A 402 -6.31 25.92 -17.38
CA PRO A 402 -5.39 25.30 -18.35
C PRO A 402 -4.34 26.29 -18.88
N ARG A 403 -3.14 25.93 -19.36
CA ARG A 403 -2.50 24.61 -19.51
C ARG A 403 -1.06 24.57 -18.92
N GLN A 404 -0.32 25.67 -18.98
CA GLN A 404 1.09 25.74 -18.54
C GLN A 404 1.23 26.02 -17.04
N VAL A 405 0.38 26.91 -16.50
CA VAL A 405 0.39 27.27 -15.07
C VAL A 405 0.09 26.05 -14.20
N ARG A 406 -0.86 25.20 -14.62
CA ARG A 406 -1.18 23.93 -13.94
C ARG A 406 0.03 22.99 -13.90
N SER A 407 0.73 22.76 -15.02
CA SER A 407 1.95 21.92 -15.04
C SER A 407 3.07 22.48 -14.18
N ARG A 408 3.29 23.80 -14.17
CA ARG A 408 4.24 24.46 -13.25
C ARG A 408 3.87 24.23 -11.79
N ARG A 409 2.60 24.45 -11.42
CA ARG A 409 2.09 24.18 -10.05
C ARG A 409 2.27 22.70 -9.66
N ALA A 410 1.97 21.77 -10.58
CA ALA A 410 2.13 20.34 -10.35
C ALA A 410 3.60 19.96 -10.14
N ARG A 411 4.51 20.42 -11.00
CA ARG A 411 5.97 20.23 -10.81
C ARG A 411 6.42 20.79 -9.46
N ASP A 412 6.08 22.03 -9.15
CA ASP A 412 6.57 22.69 -7.94
C ASP A 412 6.01 22.02 -6.67
N ALA A 413 4.71 21.75 -6.62
CA ALA A 413 4.05 21.20 -5.43
C ALA A 413 4.29 19.69 -5.26
N TYR A 414 4.21 18.92 -6.34
CA TYR A 414 4.29 17.46 -6.27
C TYR A 414 5.68 16.92 -6.59
N THR A 415 6.38 17.40 -7.63
CA THR A 415 7.74 16.92 -7.93
C THR A 415 8.82 17.53 -7.01
N LEU A 416 8.69 18.79 -6.58
CA LEU A 416 9.71 19.47 -5.77
C LEU A 416 9.39 19.53 -4.28
N LEU A 417 8.15 19.79 -3.87
CA LEU A 417 7.79 19.91 -2.45
C LEU A 417 7.38 18.61 -1.76
N HIS A 418 7.11 17.51 -2.49
CA HIS A 418 7.04 16.18 -1.85
C HIS A 418 8.42 15.60 -1.55
N LEU A 419 9.46 15.98 -2.29
CA LEU A 419 10.83 15.51 -2.05
C LEU A 419 11.31 15.74 -0.60
N PRO A 420 11.18 16.93 0.04
CA PRO A 420 11.50 17.09 1.45
C PRO A 420 10.58 16.30 2.38
N MET A 421 9.32 16.05 2.01
CA MET A 421 8.46 15.15 2.79
C MET A 421 8.95 13.70 2.74
N ILE A 422 9.29 13.18 1.56
CA ILE A 422 9.86 11.84 1.41
C ILE A 422 11.22 11.74 2.12
N GLY A 423 12.13 12.69 1.91
CA GLY A 423 13.42 12.75 2.62
C GLY A 423 13.24 12.82 4.14
N GLY A 424 12.24 13.57 4.62
CA GLY A 424 11.86 13.61 6.03
C GLY A 424 11.40 12.26 6.57
N LEU A 425 10.60 11.51 5.81
CA LEU A 425 10.21 10.14 6.19
C LEU A 425 11.39 9.16 6.20
N ILE A 426 12.32 9.25 5.24
CA ILE A 426 13.53 8.41 5.21
C ILE A 426 14.45 8.72 6.40
N LEU A 427 14.59 10.01 6.78
CA LEU A 427 15.31 10.43 7.98
C LEU A 427 14.63 9.93 9.27
N VAL A 428 13.29 9.96 9.34
CA VAL A 428 12.52 9.37 10.45
C VAL A 428 12.70 7.85 10.50
N ALA A 429 12.66 7.15 9.36
CA ALA A 429 12.89 5.71 9.28
C ALA A 429 14.27 5.34 9.80
N PHE A 430 15.32 6.05 9.36
CA PHE A 430 16.69 5.87 9.87
C PHE A 430 16.80 6.18 11.37
N GLY A 431 16.25 7.30 11.84
CA GLY A 431 16.27 7.68 13.25
C GLY A 431 15.54 6.68 14.16
N LEU A 432 14.42 6.12 13.70
CA LEU A 432 13.70 5.03 14.39
C LEU A 432 14.50 3.72 14.39
N LYS A 433 15.22 3.41 13.30
CA LYS A 433 16.11 2.24 13.21
C LYS A 433 17.17 2.26 14.30
N LYS A 434 17.87 3.40 14.44
CA LYS A 434 18.90 3.62 15.46
C LYS A 434 18.30 3.62 16.87
N ALA A 435 17.22 4.36 17.10
CA ALA A 435 16.55 4.46 18.41
C ALA A 435 16.09 3.12 19.00
N LEU A 436 15.70 2.16 18.15
CA LEU A 436 15.19 0.85 18.55
C LEU A 436 16.23 -0.27 18.42
N GLY A 437 17.36 -0.01 17.76
CA GLY A 437 18.42 -0.97 17.48
C GLY A 437 19.46 -1.13 18.60
N GLY A 438 19.93 -0.04 19.18
CA GLY A 438 21.16 0.02 19.99
C GLY A 438 21.11 -0.51 21.44
N THR A 439 20.12 -1.33 21.81
CA THR A 439 19.93 -1.74 23.23
C THR A 439 20.27 -3.21 23.51
N PRO A 440 21.46 -3.50 24.07
CA PRO A 440 21.63 -4.55 25.06
C PRO A 440 20.64 -4.36 26.22
N ILE A 441 20.32 -5.44 26.94
CA ILE A 441 19.37 -5.40 28.06
C ILE A 441 20.03 -4.70 29.26
N GLY A 442 19.73 -3.41 29.46
CA GLY A 442 20.00 -2.71 30.72
C GLY A 442 20.78 -1.40 30.63
N GLU A 443 21.44 -1.08 29.52
CA GLU A 443 22.25 0.14 29.40
C GLU A 443 21.49 1.30 28.72
N PRO A 444 21.46 2.50 29.32
CA PRO A 444 20.81 3.68 28.73
C PRO A 444 21.74 4.36 27.71
N GLU A 445 21.71 3.89 26.47
CA GLU A 445 22.38 4.58 25.37
C GLU A 445 21.78 6.00 25.17
N HIS A 446 22.66 6.99 25.21
CA HIS A 446 22.33 8.38 24.90
C HIS A 446 22.49 8.60 23.40
N TRP A 447 21.61 9.40 22.80
CA TRP A 447 21.70 9.71 21.38
C TRP A 447 23.05 10.29 20.98
N THR A 448 23.61 9.81 19.86
CA THR A 448 24.54 10.66 19.11
C THR A 448 23.77 11.87 18.58
N ALA A 449 24.41 13.04 18.59
CA ALA A 449 23.80 14.27 18.06
C ALA A 449 23.24 14.13 16.61
N PRO A 450 23.90 13.44 15.65
CA PRO A 450 23.34 13.25 14.31
C PRO A 450 22.17 12.26 14.25
N ASP A 451 22.13 11.20 15.07
CA ASP A 451 20.98 10.27 15.09
C ASP A 451 19.71 10.97 15.59
N LEU A 452 19.82 11.78 16.65
CA LEU A 452 18.72 12.61 17.14
C LEU A 452 18.34 13.67 16.09
N GLY A 453 19.34 14.26 15.45
CA GLY A 453 19.19 15.19 14.33
C GLY A 453 18.43 14.59 13.16
N ALA A 454 18.60 13.30 12.87
CA ALA A 454 17.83 12.61 11.85
C ALA A 454 16.36 12.37 12.27
N LEU A 455 16.09 11.90 13.50
CA LEU A 455 14.71 11.66 13.93
C LEU A 455 13.91 12.99 14.00
N TYR A 456 14.41 13.98 14.72
CA TYR A 456 13.72 15.26 14.90
C TYR A 456 13.78 16.12 13.63
N GLY A 457 14.93 16.13 12.94
CA GLY A 457 15.10 16.84 11.67
C GLY A 457 14.29 16.23 10.53
N GLY A 458 14.06 14.91 10.54
CA GLY A 458 13.17 14.23 9.61
C GLY A 458 11.71 14.66 9.76
N VAL A 459 11.19 14.68 11.01
CA VAL A 459 9.85 15.22 11.29
C VAL A 459 9.77 16.72 10.94
N PHE A 460 10.79 17.51 11.28
CA PHE A 460 10.85 18.92 10.94
C PHE A 460 10.83 19.15 9.41
N LEU A 461 11.64 18.41 8.66
CA LEU A 461 11.72 18.50 7.19
C LEU A 461 10.41 18.06 6.54
N TYR A 462 9.74 17.04 7.09
CA TYR A 462 8.40 16.64 6.68
C TYR A 462 7.38 17.76 6.85
N LEU A 463 7.29 18.33 8.05
CA LEU A 463 6.35 19.41 8.36
C LEU A 463 6.66 20.69 7.57
N LEU A 464 7.93 20.99 7.33
CA LEU A 464 8.35 22.10 6.48
C LEU A 464 7.90 21.89 5.02
N GLY A 465 8.11 20.68 4.48
CA GLY A 465 7.62 20.29 3.16
C GLY A 465 6.09 20.37 3.05
N LEU A 466 5.37 19.93 4.08
CA LEU A 466 3.91 19.99 4.16
C LEU A 466 3.39 21.44 4.19
N VAL A 467 3.95 22.31 5.04
CA VAL A 467 3.62 23.74 5.10
C VAL A 467 3.91 24.42 3.75
N ALA A 468 5.06 24.14 3.14
CA ALA A 468 5.40 24.67 1.83
C ALA A 468 4.44 24.18 0.74
N PHE A 469 4.01 22.92 0.80
CA PHE A 469 3.03 22.33 -0.11
C PHE A 469 1.65 22.97 0.01
N GLU A 470 1.11 23.11 1.23
CA GLU A 470 -0.16 23.81 1.49
C GLU A 470 -0.11 25.28 1.01
N TRP A 471 0.99 25.98 1.28
CA TRP A 471 1.20 27.35 0.84
C TRP A 471 1.28 27.44 -0.70
N ARG A 472 1.99 26.51 -1.34
CA ARG A 472 2.19 26.49 -2.79
C ARG A 472 0.92 26.14 -3.57
N THR A 473 0.04 25.31 -3.01
CA THR A 473 -1.20 24.83 -3.63
C THR A 473 -2.39 25.72 -3.29
N ALA A 474 -2.75 25.82 -2.00
CA ALA A 474 -3.95 26.48 -1.52
C ALA A 474 -3.73 27.94 -1.08
N ARG A 475 -2.48 28.42 -1.01
CA ARG A 475 -2.09 29.70 -0.35
C ARG A 475 -2.59 29.81 1.10
N ARG A 476 -2.79 28.66 1.75
CA ARG A 476 -3.12 28.55 3.17
C ARG A 476 -1.87 28.07 3.90
N ILE A 477 -1.66 28.55 5.12
CA ILE A 477 -0.64 28.05 6.03
C ILE A 477 -1.39 27.33 7.16
N GLY A 478 -1.29 26.00 7.20
CA GLY A 478 -1.89 25.20 8.26
C GLY A 478 -1.25 25.53 9.62
N ARG A 479 -2.07 26.07 10.54
CA ARG A 479 -1.60 26.35 11.91
C ARG A 479 -1.14 25.08 12.64
N GLY A 480 -1.72 23.92 12.34
CA GLY A 480 -1.32 22.63 12.90
C GLY A 480 0.13 22.26 12.50
N PRO A 481 0.43 22.09 11.21
CA PRO A 481 1.79 21.83 10.74
C PRO A 481 2.84 22.87 11.20
N VAL A 482 2.52 24.16 11.21
CA VAL A 482 3.43 25.21 11.72
C VAL A 482 3.65 25.09 13.24
N LEU A 483 2.61 24.85 14.03
CA LEU A 483 2.75 24.61 15.47
C LEU A 483 3.59 23.35 15.74
N GLY A 484 3.41 22.29 14.96
CA GLY A 484 4.25 21.10 14.99
C GLY A 484 5.71 21.41 14.66
N LEU A 485 5.98 22.21 13.63
CA LEU A 485 7.34 22.63 13.25
C LEU A 485 8.05 23.36 14.40
N VAL A 486 7.37 24.33 15.03
CA VAL A 486 7.89 25.09 16.18
C VAL A 486 8.08 24.17 17.39
N LEU A 487 7.12 23.31 17.68
CA LEU A 487 7.16 22.39 18.81
C LEU A 487 8.30 21.37 18.68
N VAL A 488 8.48 20.76 17.51
CA VAL A 488 9.58 19.81 17.24
C VAL A 488 10.94 20.52 17.33
N ALA A 489 11.06 21.74 16.81
CA ALA A 489 12.29 22.52 16.93
C ALA A 489 12.64 22.82 18.39
N LEU A 490 11.68 23.30 19.20
CA LEU A 490 11.88 23.58 20.62
C LEU A 490 12.21 22.33 21.43
N LEU A 491 11.51 21.22 21.18
CA LEU A 491 11.71 19.96 21.91
C LEU A 491 12.98 19.21 21.52
N SER A 492 13.60 19.53 20.38
CA SER A 492 14.90 18.96 19.99
C SER A 492 16.03 19.30 20.96
N VAL A 493 15.90 20.40 21.73
CA VAL A 493 16.91 20.83 22.72
C VAL A 493 16.88 19.95 23.98
N PRO A 494 15.77 19.83 24.74
CA PRO A 494 15.71 18.92 25.90
C PRO A 494 15.86 17.44 25.51
N ALA A 495 15.47 17.06 24.29
CA ALA A 495 15.62 15.70 23.77
C ALA A 495 17.08 15.17 23.79
N ARG A 496 18.08 16.05 23.76
CA ARG A 496 19.51 15.68 23.84
C ARG A 496 19.92 15.10 25.20
N GLY A 497 19.20 15.45 26.27
CA GLY A 497 19.44 14.94 27.62
C GLY A 497 18.62 13.69 27.96
N LEU A 498 17.92 13.10 26.98
CA LEU A 498 17.07 11.94 27.17
C LEU A 498 17.64 10.71 26.46
N THR A 499 17.26 9.52 26.95
CA THR A 499 17.55 8.25 26.28
C THR A 499 16.82 8.15 24.93
N ALA A 500 17.21 7.16 24.11
CA ALA A 500 16.52 6.78 22.86
C ALA A 500 14.98 6.81 22.97
N LEU A 501 14.45 6.08 23.97
CA LEU A 501 13.02 6.00 24.24
C LEU A 501 12.45 7.27 24.88
N GLY A 502 13.22 7.98 25.70
CA GLY A 502 12.80 9.23 26.33
C GLY A 502 12.51 10.32 25.30
N SER A 503 13.41 10.52 24.31
CA SER A 503 13.17 11.49 23.25
C SER A 503 12.04 11.05 22.30
N LEU A 504 11.94 9.75 21.97
CA LEU A 504 10.85 9.24 21.15
C LEU A 504 9.48 9.40 21.86
N THR A 505 9.44 9.22 23.19
CA THR A 505 8.25 9.50 24.01
C THR A 505 7.90 10.99 23.99
N LEU A 506 8.89 11.87 24.13
CA LEU A 506 8.70 13.32 24.07
C LEU A 506 8.14 13.76 22.70
N LEU A 507 8.70 13.24 21.61
CA LEU A 507 8.26 13.49 20.24
C LEU A 507 6.84 12.97 20.00
N ALA A 508 6.57 11.70 20.31
CA ALA A 508 5.25 11.11 20.14
C ALA A 508 4.18 11.83 20.99
N GLY A 509 4.49 12.14 22.25
CA GLY A 509 3.62 12.91 23.14
C GLY A 509 3.30 14.31 22.61
N ALA A 510 4.30 15.01 22.07
CA ALA A 510 4.12 16.33 21.45
C ALA A 510 3.18 16.28 20.22
N LEU A 511 3.35 15.28 19.35
CA LEU A 511 2.50 15.08 18.17
C LEU A 511 1.06 14.66 18.58
N VAL A 512 0.91 13.82 19.60
CA VAL A 512 -0.41 13.46 20.17
C VAL A 512 -1.10 14.69 20.78
N CYS A 513 -0.39 15.53 21.53
CA CYS A 513 -0.92 16.80 22.04
C CYS A 513 -1.38 17.74 20.91
N LEU A 514 -0.65 17.79 19.80
CA LEU A 514 -1.02 18.56 18.62
C LEU A 514 -2.31 18.02 17.96
N VAL A 515 -2.47 16.70 17.84
CA VAL A 515 -3.72 16.07 17.39
C VAL A 515 -4.87 16.39 18.33
N ILE A 516 -4.68 16.24 19.65
CA ILE A 516 -5.72 16.53 20.64
C ILE A 516 -6.13 18.00 20.56
N ALA A 517 -5.19 18.93 20.46
CA ALA A 517 -5.48 20.36 20.29
C ALA A 517 -6.29 20.64 19.00
N HIS A 518 -5.91 20.01 17.88
CA HIS A 518 -6.65 20.12 16.62
C HIS A 518 -8.07 19.52 16.72
N LEU A 519 -8.19 18.37 17.38
CA LEU A 519 -9.43 17.64 17.62
C LEU A 519 -10.30 18.21 18.75
N THR A 520 -9.88 19.24 19.49
CA THR A 520 -10.65 19.87 20.58
C THR A 520 -10.83 21.36 20.36
N VAL A 521 -9.74 22.12 20.36
CA VAL A 521 -9.71 23.59 20.23
C VAL A 521 -10.06 24.04 18.81
N LEU A 522 -9.58 23.33 17.78
CA LEU A 522 -9.80 23.71 16.37
C LEU A 522 -11.03 23.05 15.72
N ARG A 523 -11.87 22.34 16.49
CA ARG A 523 -13.05 21.57 16.01
C ARG A 523 -13.94 22.32 15.01
N GLY A 524 -14.30 23.57 15.30
CA GLY A 524 -15.23 24.35 14.47
C GLY A 524 -14.67 24.59 13.06
N ARG A 525 -13.41 25.00 12.98
CA ARG A 525 -12.72 25.28 11.72
C ARG A 525 -12.35 24.01 10.96
N HIS A 526 -11.96 22.95 11.67
CA HIS A 526 -11.67 21.64 11.07
C HIS A 526 -12.93 21.02 10.41
N ARG A 527 -14.11 21.16 11.04
CA ARG A 527 -15.40 20.76 10.42
C ARG A 527 -15.79 21.59 9.20
N GLN A 528 -15.44 22.88 9.16
CA GLN A 528 -15.64 23.71 7.97
C GLN A 528 -14.75 23.24 6.82
N LEU A 529 -13.44 23.08 7.05
CA LEU A 529 -12.53 22.55 6.02
C LEU A 529 -12.96 21.17 5.52
N HIS A 530 -13.43 20.27 6.39
CA HIS A 530 -13.94 18.98 5.95
C HIS A 530 -15.17 19.09 5.05
N ARG A 531 -16.11 20.00 5.33
CA ARG A 531 -17.28 20.19 4.46
C ARG A 531 -16.87 20.70 3.07
N ASP A 532 -16.03 21.74 3.01
CA ASP A 532 -15.52 22.28 1.74
C ASP A 532 -14.87 21.18 0.88
N VAL A 533 -14.11 20.28 1.51
CA VAL A 533 -13.42 19.16 0.85
C VAL A 533 -14.39 18.02 0.49
N GLU A 534 -15.26 17.60 1.41
CA GLU A 534 -16.17 16.44 1.28
C GLU A 534 -17.29 16.69 0.25
N GLU A 535 -17.83 17.91 0.19
CA GLU A 535 -18.84 18.32 -0.80
C GLU A 535 -18.28 18.22 -2.24
N THR A 536 -16.97 18.39 -2.41
CA THR A 536 -16.27 18.27 -3.70
C THR A 536 -15.72 16.86 -3.96
N ALA A 537 -15.42 16.08 -2.92
CA ALA A 537 -14.71 14.80 -2.99
C ALA A 537 -15.62 13.54 -3.07
N SER A 538 -16.92 13.70 -3.33
CA SER A 538 -17.91 12.61 -3.39
C SER A 538 -17.83 11.73 -4.65
N ARG A 539 -16.62 11.25 -5.00
CA ARG A 539 -16.33 10.36 -6.13
C ARG A 539 -15.83 9.00 -5.66
N GLU A 540 -16.16 7.95 -6.41
CA GLU A 540 -15.80 6.58 -6.03
C GLU A 540 -14.31 6.30 -6.27
N VAL A 541 -13.61 5.88 -5.21
CA VAL A 541 -12.17 5.53 -5.23
C VAL A 541 -12.01 4.03 -4.94
N ASP A 542 -11.06 3.40 -5.63
CA ASP A 542 -10.77 1.96 -5.55
C ASP A 542 -10.14 1.51 -4.21
N ALA A 543 -9.52 2.43 -3.45
CA ALA A 543 -9.11 2.23 -2.06
C ALA A 543 -8.96 3.60 -1.37
N THR A 544 -9.36 3.72 -0.10
CA THR A 544 -9.13 4.95 0.68
C THR A 544 -7.74 4.96 1.33
N PRO A 545 -7.17 6.13 1.69
CA PRO A 545 -5.87 6.19 2.37
C PRO A 545 -5.81 5.38 3.66
N GLU A 546 -6.93 5.26 4.39
CA GLU A 546 -7.07 4.42 5.58
C GLU A 546 -6.88 2.93 5.24
N GLU A 547 -7.50 2.47 4.15
CA GLU A 547 -7.38 1.08 3.68
C GLU A 547 -5.95 0.77 3.23
N LEU A 548 -5.30 1.71 2.53
CA LEU A 548 -3.92 1.57 2.09
C LEU A 548 -2.92 1.58 3.26
N PHE A 549 -3.15 2.39 4.29
CA PHE A 549 -2.32 2.41 5.50
C PHE A 549 -2.50 1.14 6.34
N LEU A 550 -3.70 0.54 6.34
CA LEU A 550 -3.91 -0.79 6.90
C LEU A 550 -3.13 -1.86 6.11
N ASP A 551 -3.19 -1.83 4.78
CA ASP A 551 -2.52 -2.80 3.93
C ASP A 551 -0.98 -2.73 4.09
N LEU A 552 -0.45 -1.55 4.40
CA LEU A 552 0.97 -1.27 4.58
C LEU A 552 1.68 -2.14 5.64
N VAL A 553 1.05 -2.38 6.80
CA VAL A 553 1.67 -3.20 7.86
C VAL A 553 1.71 -4.70 7.49
N PHE A 554 0.88 -5.15 6.55
CA PHE A 554 0.94 -6.52 6.04
C PHE A 554 2.18 -6.78 5.17
N VAL A 555 2.77 -5.74 4.56
CA VAL A 555 4.09 -5.84 3.90
C VAL A 555 5.13 -6.34 4.90
N TYR A 556 5.23 -5.66 6.04
CA TYR A 556 6.13 -6.05 7.13
C TYR A 556 5.78 -7.43 7.70
N ALA A 557 4.50 -7.71 7.94
CA ALA A 557 4.07 -9.00 8.48
C ALA A 557 4.43 -10.18 7.57
N PHE A 558 4.31 -10.06 6.23
CA PHE A 558 4.73 -11.10 5.29
C PHE A 558 6.26 -11.29 5.24
N ILE A 559 7.03 -10.21 5.41
CA ILE A 559 8.50 -10.29 5.57
C ILE A 559 8.81 -11.10 6.84
N GLN A 560 8.13 -10.85 7.95
CA GLN A 560 8.35 -11.57 9.21
C GLN A 560 7.89 -13.03 9.20
N VAL A 561 6.81 -13.36 8.47
CA VAL A 561 6.45 -14.76 8.18
C VAL A 561 7.59 -15.48 7.46
N THR A 562 8.24 -14.82 6.51
CA THR A 562 9.38 -15.40 5.78
C THR A 562 10.63 -15.51 6.66
N VAL A 563 10.86 -14.56 7.57
CA VAL A 563 11.90 -14.68 8.61
C VAL A 563 11.66 -15.90 9.51
N LEU A 564 10.42 -16.12 9.98
CA LEU A 564 10.07 -17.31 10.77
C LEU A 564 10.42 -18.62 10.03
N MET A 565 10.11 -18.71 8.73
CA MET A 565 10.50 -19.87 7.90
C MET A 565 12.02 -20.02 7.78
N ILE A 566 12.77 -18.92 7.70
CA ILE A 566 14.25 -18.92 7.55
C ILE A 566 14.96 -19.34 8.84
N ARG A 567 14.43 -18.99 10.03
CA ARG A 567 14.97 -19.48 11.32
C ARG A 567 14.87 -21.00 11.45
N HIS A 568 13.92 -21.63 10.77
CA HIS A 568 13.66 -23.07 10.83
C HIS A 568 13.50 -23.66 9.42
N PRO A 569 14.56 -23.69 8.57
CA PRO A 569 14.49 -24.02 7.15
C PRO A 569 14.21 -25.51 6.93
N SER A 570 12.95 -25.88 7.13
CA SER A 570 12.42 -27.23 7.27
C SER A 570 10.94 -27.23 6.90
N VAL A 571 10.37 -28.40 6.63
CA VAL A 571 8.92 -28.53 6.36
C VAL A 571 8.08 -28.00 7.54
N ILE A 572 8.54 -28.22 8.78
CA ILE A 572 7.83 -27.74 9.98
C ILE A 572 7.86 -26.20 10.05
N GLY A 573 9.00 -25.56 9.83
CA GLY A 573 9.10 -24.09 9.82
C GLY A 573 8.30 -23.44 8.68
N VAL A 574 8.22 -24.08 7.52
CA VAL A 574 7.30 -23.66 6.44
C VAL A 574 5.84 -23.77 6.90
N LEU A 575 5.42 -24.88 7.50
CA LEU A 575 4.06 -25.04 8.03
C LEU A 575 3.73 -24.03 9.15
N GLN A 576 4.68 -23.72 10.03
CA GLN A 576 4.56 -22.68 11.05
C GLN A 576 4.36 -21.28 10.43
N GLY A 577 5.17 -20.94 9.41
CA GLY A 577 4.99 -19.70 8.65
C GLY A 577 3.63 -19.61 7.97
N LEU A 578 3.16 -20.71 7.37
CA LEU A 578 1.83 -20.80 6.77
C LEU A 578 0.69 -20.69 7.80
N ALA A 579 0.88 -21.20 9.01
CA ALA A 579 -0.08 -21.05 10.11
C ALA A 579 -0.26 -19.58 10.53
N VAL A 580 0.84 -18.84 10.71
CA VAL A 580 0.78 -17.40 11.02
C VAL A 580 0.25 -16.60 9.83
N LEU A 581 0.63 -16.96 8.60
CA LEU A 581 0.09 -16.34 7.38
C LEU A 581 -1.44 -16.51 7.28
N ALA A 582 -1.99 -17.66 7.66
CA ALA A 582 -3.43 -17.90 7.69
C ALA A 582 -4.15 -16.99 8.71
N LEU A 583 -3.58 -16.78 9.90
CA LEU A 583 -4.10 -15.82 10.88
C LEU A 583 -4.07 -14.38 10.33
N LEU A 584 -2.92 -13.94 9.80
CA LEU A 584 -2.76 -12.61 9.21
C LEU A 584 -3.76 -12.38 8.07
N TRP A 585 -3.86 -13.33 7.14
CA TRP A 585 -4.82 -13.28 6.04
C TRP A 585 -6.26 -13.16 6.51
N TRP A 586 -6.66 -14.00 7.48
CA TRP A 586 -8.03 -13.98 7.97
C TRP A 586 -8.35 -12.67 8.68
N SER A 587 -7.41 -12.14 9.48
CA SER A 587 -7.52 -10.80 10.06
C SER A 587 -7.73 -9.73 8.98
N TRP A 588 -6.89 -9.72 7.94
CA TRP A 588 -6.98 -8.79 6.82
C TRP A 588 -8.32 -8.87 6.09
N VAL A 589 -8.78 -10.07 5.71
CA VAL A 589 -10.07 -10.30 5.05
C VAL A 589 -11.23 -9.74 5.87
N ASN A 590 -11.20 -9.89 7.19
CA ASN A 590 -12.23 -9.36 8.08
C ASN A 590 -12.24 -7.82 8.08
N TYR A 591 -11.08 -7.16 8.18
CA TYR A 591 -11.01 -5.71 8.01
C TYR A 591 -11.38 -5.24 6.59
N THR A 592 -11.16 -6.06 5.56
CA THR A 592 -11.62 -5.78 4.19
C THR A 592 -13.14 -5.82 4.07
N TRP A 593 -13.84 -6.72 4.77
CA TRP A 593 -15.30 -6.65 4.92
C TRP A 593 -15.74 -5.42 5.72
N PHE A 594 -14.99 -5.02 6.76
CA PHE A 594 -15.31 -3.86 7.59
C PHE A 594 -15.26 -2.54 6.81
N THR A 595 -14.11 -2.17 6.23
CA THR A 595 -13.95 -0.87 5.56
C THR A 595 -14.83 -0.73 4.31
N THR A 596 -15.08 -1.82 3.59
CA THR A 596 -15.96 -1.81 2.40
C THR A 596 -17.45 -1.74 2.75
N THR A 597 -17.84 -2.06 3.99
CA THR A 597 -19.24 -1.98 4.46
C THR A 597 -19.57 -0.62 5.10
N VAL A 598 -18.63 -0.02 5.84
CA VAL A 598 -18.83 1.26 6.56
C VAL A 598 -18.82 2.46 5.60
N ARG A 599 -19.78 3.39 5.75
CA ARG A 599 -20.08 4.41 4.72
C ARG A 599 -19.37 5.76 4.89
N SER A 600 -18.71 6.04 6.01
CA SER A 600 -18.09 7.35 6.27
C SER A 600 -16.82 7.24 7.11
N ALA A 601 -15.71 7.79 6.60
CA ALA A 601 -14.43 7.89 7.29
C ALA A 601 -14.43 9.02 8.33
N GLY A 602 -15.25 8.87 9.39
CA GLY A 602 -15.12 9.71 10.58
C GLY A 602 -13.87 9.36 11.38
N ASN A 603 -13.39 10.29 12.21
CA ASN A 603 -12.16 10.12 13.01
C ASN A 603 -12.15 8.84 13.86
N ALA A 604 -13.32 8.34 14.28
CA ALA A 604 -13.45 7.06 14.97
C ALA A 604 -13.03 5.85 14.09
N LEU A 605 -13.39 5.83 12.80
CA LEU A 605 -12.95 4.77 11.87
C LEU A 605 -11.43 4.80 11.69
N ARG A 606 -10.85 6.00 11.55
CA ARG A 606 -9.39 6.19 11.48
C ARG A 606 -8.69 5.67 12.73
N LEU A 607 -9.17 6.01 13.91
CA LEU A 607 -8.61 5.51 15.17
C LEU A 607 -8.70 3.97 15.29
N VAL A 608 -9.79 3.35 14.84
CA VAL A 608 -9.91 1.89 14.78
C VAL A 608 -8.89 1.29 13.81
N VAL A 609 -8.68 1.89 12.63
CA VAL A 609 -7.68 1.44 11.66
C VAL A 609 -6.26 1.61 12.20
N LEU A 610 -5.92 2.75 12.80
CA LEU A 610 -4.61 2.99 13.42
C LEU A 610 -4.31 2.01 14.56
N LEU A 611 -5.30 1.70 15.40
CA LEU A 611 -5.14 0.69 16.45
C LEU A 611 -5.00 -0.72 15.88
N ALA A 612 -5.71 -1.04 14.80
CA ALA A 612 -5.55 -2.32 14.09
C ALA A 612 -4.14 -2.45 13.48
N VAL A 613 -3.60 -1.36 12.90
CA VAL A 613 -2.21 -1.29 12.41
C VAL A 613 -1.22 -1.50 13.55
N ALA A 614 -1.43 -0.85 14.71
CA ALA A 614 -0.56 -1.01 15.87
C ALA A 614 -0.53 -2.45 16.40
N LEU A 615 -1.69 -3.07 16.58
CA LEU A 615 -1.78 -4.45 17.05
C LEU A 615 -1.22 -5.44 16.00
N THR A 616 -1.42 -5.17 14.70
CA THR A 616 -0.84 -5.99 13.63
C THR A 616 0.68 -5.83 13.52
N LEU A 617 1.23 -4.65 13.84
CA LEU A 617 2.68 -4.45 13.94
C LEU A 617 3.28 -5.26 15.10
N MET A 618 2.62 -5.28 16.27
CA MET A 618 3.08 -6.11 17.40
C MET A 618 3.03 -7.61 17.07
N LEU A 619 1.97 -8.05 16.38
CA LEU A 619 1.87 -9.42 15.83
C LEU A 619 3.02 -9.73 14.85
N GLY A 620 3.35 -8.79 13.96
CA GLY A 620 4.48 -8.90 13.03
C GLY A 620 5.82 -9.00 13.75
N ILE A 621 6.10 -8.11 14.72
CA ILE A 621 7.33 -8.10 15.52
C ILE A 621 7.53 -9.42 16.26
N ALA A 622 6.44 -10.01 16.77
CA ALA A 622 6.49 -11.29 17.48
C ALA A 622 6.46 -12.53 16.57
N THR A 623 6.15 -12.39 15.27
CA THR A 623 6.01 -13.51 14.33
C THR A 623 7.26 -14.41 14.25
N PRO A 624 8.52 -13.90 14.19
CA PRO A 624 9.71 -14.75 14.20
C PRO A 624 9.84 -15.63 15.44
N GLN A 625 9.18 -15.27 16.53
CA GLN A 625 9.18 -15.95 17.82
C GLN A 625 7.82 -16.60 18.13
N ALA A 626 6.94 -16.78 17.13
CA ALA A 626 5.60 -17.36 17.30
C ALA A 626 5.60 -18.78 17.90
N PHE A 627 6.69 -19.53 17.69
CA PHE A 627 6.89 -20.90 18.15
C PHE A 627 8.23 -21.10 18.90
N SER A 628 8.82 -20.03 19.45
CA SER A 628 10.05 -20.13 20.24
C SER A 628 10.04 -19.19 21.45
N TYR A 629 10.60 -19.66 22.57
CA TYR A 629 10.81 -18.86 23.77
C TYR A 629 12.29 -18.47 23.84
N ILE A 630 12.60 -17.17 23.79
CA ILE A 630 13.96 -16.66 23.92
C ILE A 630 14.18 -16.19 25.36
N SER A 631 15.25 -16.69 26.00
CA SER A 631 15.62 -16.35 27.37
C SER A 631 15.89 -14.84 27.51
N GLY A 632 15.47 -14.26 28.63
CA GLY A 632 15.56 -12.81 28.88
C GLY A 632 14.54 -11.95 28.13
N GLY A 633 13.70 -12.54 27.28
CA GLY A 633 12.63 -11.86 26.54
C GLY A 633 11.23 -12.11 27.09
N LEU A 634 10.27 -11.34 26.56
CA LEU A 634 8.85 -11.61 26.66
C LEU A 634 8.47 -12.84 25.80
N PRO A 635 7.48 -13.63 26.21
CA PRO A 635 7.06 -14.83 25.46
C PRO A 635 6.44 -14.47 24.11
N GLY A 636 7.23 -14.58 23.04
CA GLY A 636 6.81 -14.38 21.64
C GLY A 636 5.48 -15.04 21.26
N PRO A 637 5.24 -16.34 21.59
CA PRO A 637 3.97 -17.02 21.27
C PRO A 637 2.76 -16.35 21.92
N LEU A 638 2.90 -15.85 23.15
CA LEU A 638 1.83 -15.13 23.85
C LEU A 638 1.56 -13.76 23.21
N ILE A 639 2.59 -13.05 22.77
CA ILE A 639 2.44 -11.75 22.09
C ILE A 639 1.70 -11.93 20.76
N VAL A 640 2.05 -12.96 19.98
CA VAL A 640 1.35 -13.33 18.75
C VAL A 640 -0.14 -13.59 19.01
N VAL A 641 -0.47 -14.45 19.98
CA VAL A 641 -1.87 -14.81 20.27
C VAL A 641 -2.67 -13.65 20.86
N THR A 642 -2.09 -12.89 21.79
CA THR A 642 -2.75 -11.71 22.40
C THR A 642 -2.97 -10.59 21.41
N ALA A 643 -1.97 -10.27 20.56
CA ALA A 643 -2.11 -9.28 19.52
C ALA A 643 -3.16 -9.70 18.48
N TYR A 644 -3.15 -10.97 18.03
CA TYR A 644 -4.17 -11.51 17.14
C TYR A 644 -5.58 -11.39 17.76
N ALA A 645 -5.75 -11.87 19.00
CA ALA A 645 -7.02 -11.78 19.72
C ALA A 645 -7.51 -10.32 19.83
N ALA A 646 -6.61 -9.38 20.17
CA ALA A 646 -6.94 -7.96 20.25
C ALA A 646 -7.40 -7.38 18.89
N VAL A 647 -6.74 -7.71 17.77
CA VAL A 647 -7.17 -7.29 16.42
C VAL A 647 -8.56 -7.85 16.09
N ARG A 648 -8.82 -9.14 16.38
CA ARG A 648 -10.10 -9.79 16.12
C ARG A 648 -11.24 -9.23 17.00
N ILE A 649 -10.97 -8.95 18.28
CA ILE A 649 -11.91 -8.32 19.21
C ILE A 649 -12.22 -6.88 18.79
N LEU A 650 -11.20 -6.08 18.47
CA LEU A 650 -11.36 -4.71 17.98
C LEU A 650 -12.27 -4.64 16.75
N HIS A 651 -12.05 -5.54 15.78
CA HIS A 651 -12.90 -5.69 14.60
C HIS A 651 -14.38 -5.97 14.97
N LEU A 652 -14.64 -6.94 15.86
CA LEU A 652 -15.99 -7.29 16.29
C LEU A 652 -16.68 -6.14 17.04
N VAL A 653 -15.96 -5.46 17.94
CA VAL A 653 -16.45 -4.30 18.69
C VAL A 653 -16.76 -3.12 17.76
N ALA A 654 -15.89 -2.86 16.79
CA ALA A 654 -16.09 -1.78 15.81
C ALA A 654 -17.31 -2.07 14.91
N PHE A 655 -17.47 -3.31 14.43
CA PHE A 655 -18.66 -3.71 13.68
C PHE A 655 -19.93 -3.60 14.53
N TRP A 656 -19.91 -4.10 15.77
CA TRP A 656 -21.04 -4.00 16.70
C TRP A 656 -21.46 -2.55 16.95
N TRP A 657 -20.49 -1.65 17.14
CA TRP A 657 -20.75 -0.23 17.37
C TRP A 657 -21.38 0.47 16.16
N VAL A 658 -20.86 0.21 14.95
CA VAL A 658 -21.42 0.80 13.72
C VAL A 658 -22.81 0.22 13.40
N LEU A 659 -23.00 -1.08 13.60
CA LEU A 659 -24.24 -1.79 13.28
C LEU A 659 -25.26 -1.82 14.43
N ARG A 660 -25.05 -1.05 15.51
CA ARG A 660 -25.87 -1.09 16.74
C ARG A 660 -27.38 -0.88 16.51
N HIS A 661 -27.76 -0.18 15.45
CA HIS A 661 -29.14 0.14 15.07
C HIS A 661 -29.76 -0.85 14.05
N ASP A 662 -29.01 -1.83 13.54
CA ASP A 662 -29.49 -2.82 12.57
C ASP A 662 -29.50 -4.21 13.21
N ALA A 663 -30.70 -4.70 13.57
CA ALA A 663 -30.85 -5.95 14.31
C ALA A 663 -30.45 -7.19 13.48
N GLU A 664 -30.66 -7.19 12.16
CA GLU A 664 -30.31 -8.31 11.29
C GLU A 664 -28.79 -8.40 11.13
N LEU A 665 -28.12 -7.28 10.83
CA LEU A 665 -26.67 -7.25 10.68
C LEU A 665 -25.96 -7.52 12.01
N ARG A 666 -26.51 -7.05 13.13
CA ARG A 666 -25.99 -7.35 14.47
C ARG A 666 -26.03 -8.84 14.80
N ALA A 667 -27.07 -9.57 14.37
CA ALA A 667 -27.13 -11.03 14.53
C ALA A 667 -26.03 -11.76 13.74
N ILE A 668 -25.57 -11.20 12.61
CA ILE A 668 -24.41 -11.73 11.85
C ILE A 668 -23.12 -11.53 12.64
N VAL A 669 -22.94 -10.37 13.29
CA VAL A 669 -21.76 -10.10 14.14
C VAL A 669 -21.69 -11.07 15.33
N VAL A 670 -22.81 -11.36 16.01
CA VAL A 670 -22.85 -12.37 17.09
C VAL A 670 -22.47 -13.76 16.58
N ARG A 671 -23.00 -14.17 15.41
CA ARG A 671 -22.64 -15.45 14.79
C ARG A 671 -21.17 -15.53 14.39
N ALA A 672 -20.53 -14.40 14.06
CA ALA A 672 -19.10 -14.33 13.79
C ALA A 672 -18.24 -14.36 15.07
N ALA A 673 -18.75 -13.83 16.19
CA ALA A 673 -18.04 -13.84 17.46
C ALA A 673 -17.81 -15.25 18.03
N ILE A 674 -18.71 -16.21 17.78
CA ILE A 674 -18.60 -17.59 18.29
C ILE A 674 -17.34 -18.32 17.76
N PRO A 675 -17.15 -18.53 16.44
CA PRO A 675 -15.94 -19.20 15.94
C PRO A 675 -14.68 -18.37 16.22
N THR A 676 -14.76 -17.04 16.21
CA THR A 676 -13.63 -16.17 16.59
C THR A 676 -13.20 -16.42 18.05
N GLY A 677 -14.15 -16.50 18.98
CA GLY A 677 -13.89 -16.78 20.39
C GLY A 677 -13.34 -18.17 20.65
N VAL A 678 -13.87 -19.20 19.95
CA VAL A 678 -13.33 -20.57 20.01
C VAL A 678 -11.91 -20.64 19.45
N GLY A 679 -11.64 -19.99 18.31
CA GLY A 679 -10.30 -19.91 17.74
C GLY A 679 -9.30 -19.24 18.68
N ILE A 680 -9.68 -18.11 19.29
CA ILE A 680 -8.86 -17.42 20.31
C ILE A 680 -8.60 -18.32 21.52
N ALA A 681 -9.62 -18.99 22.06
CA ALA A 681 -9.47 -19.89 23.21
C ALA A 681 -8.53 -21.07 22.91
N LEU A 682 -8.62 -21.66 21.71
CA LEU A 682 -7.72 -22.71 21.27
C LEU A 682 -6.27 -22.23 21.11
N LEU A 683 -6.05 -21.02 20.57
CA LEU A 683 -4.70 -20.43 20.47
C LEU A 683 -4.08 -20.17 21.86
N PHE A 684 -4.87 -19.67 22.83
CA PHE A 684 -4.39 -19.55 24.21
C PHE A 684 -4.10 -20.93 24.83
N GLY A 685 -4.94 -21.94 24.56
CA GLY A 685 -4.67 -23.33 24.95
C GLY A 685 -3.36 -23.88 24.38
N ALA A 686 -3.04 -23.56 23.12
CA ALA A 686 -1.78 -23.94 22.50
C ALA A 686 -0.56 -23.32 23.22
N VAL A 687 -0.62 -22.02 23.52
CA VAL A 687 0.44 -21.32 24.27
C VAL A 687 0.56 -21.86 25.70
N SER A 688 -0.56 -22.11 26.39
CA SER A 688 -0.56 -22.66 27.75
C SER A 688 0.01 -24.09 27.80
N THR A 689 -0.36 -24.95 26.86
CA THR A 689 0.18 -26.32 26.80
C THR A 689 1.67 -26.33 26.46
N ALA A 690 2.11 -25.51 25.50
CA ALA A 690 3.54 -25.31 25.21
C ALA A 690 4.35 -24.80 26.42
N ALA A 691 3.77 -23.90 27.22
CA ALA A 691 4.42 -23.40 28.44
C ALA A 691 4.52 -24.48 29.54
N VAL A 692 3.55 -25.40 29.62
CA VAL A 692 3.55 -26.51 30.59
C VAL A 692 4.50 -27.63 30.19
N THR A 693 4.58 -27.99 28.90
CA THR A 693 5.48 -29.07 28.44
C THR A 693 6.93 -28.62 28.27
N GLY A 694 7.20 -27.30 28.23
CA GLY A 694 8.51 -26.76 27.86
C GLY A 694 8.84 -26.87 26.36
N GLU A 695 8.02 -27.60 25.60
CA GLU A 695 8.16 -27.82 24.16
C GLU A 695 7.15 -26.95 23.39
N PRO A 696 7.61 -25.96 22.58
CA PRO A 696 6.72 -25.10 21.79
C PRO A 696 5.84 -25.86 20.79
N VAL A 697 6.36 -26.94 20.23
CA VAL A 697 5.75 -27.74 19.15
C VAL A 697 5.41 -29.14 19.65
N ASN A 698 4.60 -29.22 20.72
CA ASN A 698 4.03 -30.49 21.17
C ASN A 698 2.76 -30.85 20.36
N PRO A 699 2.29 -32.13 20.36
CA PRO A 699 1.13 -32.54 19.58
C PRO A 699 -0.18 -31.83 19.93
N ILE A 700 -0.38 -31.49 21.21
CA ILE A 700 -1.60 -30.81 21.69
C ILE A 700 -1.62 -29.35 21.23
N SER A 701 -0.50 -28.63 21.39
CA SER A 701 -0.30 -27.28 20.87
C SER A 701 -0.53 -27.24 19.36
N THR A 702 0.05 -28.19 18.61
CA THR A 702 -0.11 -28.30 17.15
C THR A 702 -1.56 -28.56 16.74
N LEU A 703 -2.27 -29.44 17.46
CA LEU A 703 -3.70 -29.70 17.26
C LEU A 703 -4.53 -28.45 17.56
N CYS A 704 -4.29 -27.77 18.69
CA CYS A 704 -4.96 -26.53 19.06
C CYS A 704 -4.77 -25.42 18.00
N TRP A 705 -3.54 -25.22 17.49
CA TRP A 705 -3.26 -24.31 16.38
C TRP A 705 -4.02 -24.68 15.10
N THR A 706 -4.01 -25.95 14.72
CA THR A 706 -4.67 -26.42 13.50
C THR A 706 -6.18 -26.28 13.60
N VAL A 707 -6.79 -26.70 14.71
CA VAL A 707 -8.23 -26.56 14.94
C VAL A 707 -8.62 -25.08 15.05
N ALA A 708 -7.81 -24.22 15.67
CA ALA A 708 -8.09 -22.78 15.73
C ALA A 708 -8.18 -22.15 14.34
N ILE A 709 -7.21 -22.44 13.46
CA ILE A 709 -7.20 -21.94 12.08
C ILE A 709 -8.39 -22.51 11.29
N VAL A 710 -8.67 -23.81 11.40
CA VAL A 710 -9.83 -24.45 10.75
C VAL A 710 -11.15 -23.85 11.23
N VAL A 711 -11.30 -23.53 12.52
CA VAL A 711 -12.50 -22.92 13.09
C VAL A 711 -12.67 -21.47 12.64
N ASP A 712 -11.62 -20.64 12.67
CA ASP A 712 -11.75 -19.22 12.30
C ASP A 712 -11.98 -19.07 10.78
N VAL A 713 -11.15 -19.73 9.96
CA VAL A 713 -11.28 -19.73 8.47
C VAL A 713 -12.57 -20.43 8.03
N GLY A 714 -12.89 -21.61 8.59
CA GLY A 714 -14.13 -22.34 8.30
C GLY A 714 -15.39 -21.62 8.77
N GLY A 715 -15.28 -20.80 9.81
CA GLY A 715 -16.35 -19.94 10.33
C GLY A 715 -17.03 -19.10 9.23
N GLY A 716 -16.28 -18.62 8.25
CA GLY A 716 -16.84 -17.86 7.13
C GLY A 716 -17.90 -18.61 6.32
N TYR A 717 -17.83 -19.94 6.21
CA TYR A 717 -18.89 -20.76 5.61
C TYR A 717 -20.10 -20.90 6.55
N LEU A 718 -19.85 -21.20 7.83
CA LEU A 718 -20.88 -21.40 8.88
C LEU A 718 -21.75 -20.15 9.08
N ILE A 719 -21.16 -18.96 9.03
CA ILE A 719 -21.84 -17.66 9.21
C ILE A 719 -22.73 -17.30 8.00
N ARG A 720 -22.74 -18.11 6.92
CA ARG A 720 -23.43 -17.83 5.63
C ARG A 720 -23.01 -16.49 5.03
N SER A 721 -21.70 -16.22 5.01
CA SER A 721 -21.12 -14.96 4.50
C SER A 721 -21.54 -14.55 3.07
N ARG A 722 -22.07 -15.48 2.25
CA ARG A 722 -22.78 -15.16 0.98
C ARG A 722 -23.89 -14.10 1.12
N ASN A 723 -24.43 -13.90 2.31
CA ASN A 723 -25.48 -12.92 2.59
C ASN A 723 -24.94 -11.47 2.69
N TRP A 724 -23.63 -11.26 2.77
CA TRP A 724 -23.05 -9.90 2.80
C TRP A 724 -23.22 -9.21 1.45
N ARG A 725 -23.80 -8.02 1.47
CA ARG A 725 -24.03 -7.22 0.26
C ARG A 725 -22.76 -6.44 -0.09
N LEU A 726 -22.00 -6.89 -1.09
CA LEU A 726 -20.94 -6.07 -1.67
C LEU A 726 -21.55 -4.79 -2.25
N ARG A 727 -21.10 -3.64 -1.75
CA ARG A 727 -21.58 -2.31 -2.19
C ARG A 727 -20.86 -1.85 -3.46
N SER A 728 -19.53 -1.96 -3.48
CA SER A 728 -18.69 -1.67 -4.63
C SER A 728 -17.86 -2.90 -4.96
N VAL A 729 -17.97 -3.39 -6.20
CA VAL A 729 -17.14 -4.47 -6.71
C VAL A 729 -15.75 -3.94 -7.06
N SER A 730 -15.63 -2.70 -7.56
CA SER A 730 -14.33 -2.10 -7.90
C SER A 730 -13.43 -2.00 -6.66
N ARG A 731 -13.92 -1.42 -5.56
CA ARG A 731 -13.16 -1.32 -4.31
C ARG A 731 -12.76 -2.68 -3.75
N TRP A 732 -13.67 -3.65 -3.78
CA TRP A 732 -13.36 -5.02 -3.35
C TRP A 732 -12.21 -5.63 -4.15
N MET A 733 -12.30 -5.59 -5.49
CA MET A 733 -11.24 -6.11 -6.35
C MET A 733 -9.93 -5.31 -6.22
N GLY A 734 -10.02 -3.99 -6.04
CA GLY A 734 -8.89 -3.09 -5.83
C GLY A 734 -8.02 -3.50 -4.64
N ARG A 735 -8.64 -3.75 -3.47
CA ARG A 735 -7.91 -4.20 -2.27
C ARG A 735 -7.26 -5.56 -2.43
N PHE A 736 -7.91 -6.52 -3.10
CA PHE A 736 -7.29 -7.83 -3.37
C PHE A 736 -6.18 -7.76 -4.42
N ASN A 737 -6.26 -6.86 -5.39
CA ASN A 737 -5.14 -6.58 -6.30
C ASN A 737 -3.95 -5.95 -5.54
N LEU A 738 -4.21 -5.10 -4.54
CA LEU A 738 -3.17 -4.48 -3.71
C LEU A 738 -2.47 -5.48 -2.79
N ILE A 739 -3.19 -6.39 -2.12
CA ILE A 739 -2.54 -7.42 -1.26
C ILE A 739 -1.70 -8.42 -2.07
N ILE A 740 -2.07 -8.69 -3.34
CA ILE A 740 -1.24 -9.48 -4.27
C ILE A 740 0.02 -8.71 -4.67
N LEU A 741 -0.07 -7.39 -4.92
CA LEU A 741 1.11 -6.54 -5.13
C LEU A 741 2.03 -6.53 -3.90
N ILE A 742 1.48 -6.50 -2.68
CA ILE A 742 2.24 -6.59 -1.42
C ILE A 742 3.00 -7.92 -1.32
N ALA A 743 2.34 -9.05 -1.62
CA ALA A 743 2.99 -10.37 -1.64
C ALA A 743 4.10 -10.47 -2.71
N LEU A 744 3.89 -9.89 -3.90
CA LEU A 744 4.95 -9.76 -4.92
C LEU A 744 6.11 -8.87 -4.42
N GLY A 745 5.80 -7.80 -3.67
CA GLY A 745 6.80 -6.91 -3.08
C GLY A 745 7.67 -7.61 -2.06
N GLN A 746 7.08 -8.49 -1.25
CA GLN A 746 7.80 -9.32 -0.32
C GLN A 746 8.74 -10.32 -1.04
N ALA A 747 8.36 -10.85 -2.21
CA ALA A 747 9.27 -11.64 -3.06
C ALA A 747 10.42 -10.80 -3.66
N VAL A 748 10.14 -9.58 -4.09
CA VAL A 748 11.16 -8.62 -4.58
C VAL A 748 12.16 -8.25 -3.47
N ILE A 749 11.68 -7.88 -2.29
CA ILE A 749 12.51 -7.56 -1.11
C ILE A 749 13.34 -8.78 -0.69
N SER A 750 12.75 -9.98 -0.72
CA SER A 750 13.44 -11.22 -0.35
C SER A 750 14.54 -11.61 -1.34
N THR A 751 14.31 -11.37 -2.65
CA THR A 751 15.33 -11.48 -3.70
C THR A 751 16.46 -10.49 -3.47
N GLY A 752 16.12 -9.25 -3.12
CA GLY A 752 17.07 -8.17 -2.87
C GLY A 752 17.97 -8.46 -1.67
N ILE A 753 17.40 -8.83 -0.51
CA ILE A 753 18.16 -9.14 0.70
C ILE A 753 19.16 -10.27 0.43
N ALA A 754 18.72 -11.37 -0.18
CA ALA A 754 19.59 -12.51 -0.49
C ALA A 754 20.68 -12.21 -1.55
N ALA A 755 20.56 -11.08 -2.24
CA ALA A 755 21.54 -10.58 -3.19
C ALA A 755 22.47 -9.50 -2.59
N GLY A 756 22.13 -8.93 -1.43
CA GLY A 756 22.91 -7.88 -0.76
C GLY A 756 23.90 -8.41 0.30
N ASP A 757 23.77 -9.66 0.74
CA ASP A 757 24.72 -10.29 1.67
C ASP A 757 26.12 -10.51 1.05
N PRO A 758 26.28 -11.01 -0.20
CA PRO A 758 27.56 -11.05 -0.90
C PRO A 758 27.83 -9.78 -1.73
N PRO A 759 29.10 -9.44 -2.04
CA PRO A 759 29.43 -8.35 -2.96
C PRO A 759 28.74 -8.49 -4.32
N VAL A 760 28.37 -7.37 -4.95
CA VAL A 760 27.59 -7.36 -6.20
C VAL A 760 28.39 -8.01 -7.34
N SER A 761 28.14 -9.29 -7.60
CA SER A 761 28.77 -10.05 -8.68
C SER A 761 27.88 -10.14 -9.92
N MET A 762 28.45 -10.52 -11.08
CA MET A 762 27.66 -10.83 -12.28
C MET A 762 26.66 -11.98 -12.03
N ALA A 763 27.02 -12.97 -11.21
CA ALA A 763 26.11 -14.06 -10.84
C ALA A 763 24.92 -13.53 -10.02
N THR A 764 25.18 -12.69 -9.01
CA THR A 764 24.17 -11.98 -8.22
C THR A 764 23.23 -11.18 -9.11
N PHE A 765 23.79 -10.39 -10.04
CA PHE A 765 23.04 -9.53 -10.96
C PHE A 765 22.12 -10.33 -11.89
N LEU A 766 22.62 -11.43 -12.48
CA LEU A 766 21.82 -12.35 -13.28
C LEU A 766 20.73 -13.02 -12.44
N ALA A 767 21.03 -13.41 -11.20
CA ALA A 767 20.08 -14.11 -10.34
C ALA A 767 18.92 -13.19 -9.90
N VAL A 768 19.21 -11.93 -9.56
CA VAL A 768 18.19 -10.89 -9.30
C VAL A 768 17.36 -10.62 -10.55
N GLY A 769 18.00 -10.47 -11.73
CA GLY A 769 17.30 -10.25 -12.99
C GLY A 769 16.35 -11.38 -13.38
N LEU A 770 16.79 -12.63 -13.24
CA LEU A 770 15.97 -13.83 -13.48
C LEU A 770 14.82 -13.96 -12.47
N SER A 771 15.09 -13.71 -11.19
CA SER A 771 14.07 -13.76 -10.13
C SER A 771 12.99 -12.68 -10.34
N ALA A 772 13.40 -11.47 -10.71
CA ALA A 772 12.47 -10.39 -11.05
C ALA A 772 11.63 -10.71 -12.30
N ALA A 773 12.24 -11.35 -13.32
CA ALA A 773 11.52 -11.82 -14.51
C ALA A 773 10.50 -12.93 -14.17
N LEU A 774 10.84 -13.86 -13.26
CA LEU A 774 9.93 -14.87 -12.74
C LEU A 774 8.74 -14.26 -11.98
N ILE A 775 9.01 -13.38 -11.01
CA ILE A 775 7.99 -12.65 -10.22
C ILE A 775 7.04 -11.90 -11.15
N ALA A 776 7.57 -11.27 -12.20
CA ALA A 776 6.78 -10.56 -13.19
C ALA A 776 5.96 -11.46 -14.12
N ALA A 777 6.49 -12.62 -14.50
CA ALA A 777 5.73 -13.62 -15.25
C ALA A 777 4.54 -14.13 -14.43
N LEU A 778 4.73 -14.37 -13.12
CA LEU A 778 3.65 -14.70 -12.19
C LEU A 778 2.60 -13.58 -12.12
N TRP A 779 3.00 -12.32 -11.88
CA TRP A 779 2.11 -11.16 -11.91
C TRP A 779 1.29 -11.07 -13.22
N TRP A 780 1.92 -11.35 -14.37
CA TRP A 780 1.24 -11.33 -15.67
C TRP A 780 0.18 -12.44 -15.81
N THR A 781 0.32 -13.60 -15.16
CA THR A 781 -0.76 -14.60 -15.12
C THR A 781 -2.00 -14.07 -14.40
N TYR A 782 -1.82 -13.45 -13.23
CA TYR A 782 -2.88 -12.93 -12.36
C TYR A 782 -3.68 -11.79 -12.99
N VAL A 783 -3.00 -10.82 -13.62
CA VAL A 783 -3.65 -9.70 -14.37
C VAL A 783 -4.51 -10.22 -15.55
N GLY A 784 -4.28 -11.45 -15.99
CA GLY A 784 -5.12 -12.13 -16.98
C GLY A 784 -6.31 -12.89 -16.40
N SER A 785 -6.42 -13.05 -15.08
CA SER A 785 -7.48 -13.77 -14.37
C SER A 785 -8.50 -12.84 -13.75
N ASP A 786 -8.04 -11.77 -13.10
CA ASP A 786 -8.91 -10.89 -12.32
C ASP A 786 -9.89 -10.10 -13.19
N VAL A 787 -9.48 -9.67 -14.40
CA VAL A 787 -10.37 -9.06 -15.42
C VAL A 787 -11.52 -10.00 -15.79
N VAL A 788 -11.28 -11.31 -15.81
CA VAL A 788 -12.30 -12.32 -16.13
C VAL A 788 -13.24 -12.57 -14.95
N VAL A 789 -12.76 -12.45 -13.71
CA VAL A 789 -13.60 -12.45 -12.51
C VAL A 789 -14.45 -11.17 -12.45
N ALA A 790 -13.90 -10.01 -12.83
CA ALA A 790 -14.63 -8.75 -12.95
C ALA A 790 -15.80 -8.85 -13.95
N GLN A 791 -15.56 -9.41 -15.15
CA GLN A 791 -16.64 -9.73 -16.10
C GLN A 791 -17.68 -10.67 -15.49
N ARG A 792 -17.26 -11.69 -14.74
CA ARG A 792 -18.20 -12.61 -14.09
C ARG A 792 -19.06 -11.92 -13.03
N PHE A 793 -18.55 -10.92 -12.30
CA PHE A 793 -19.39 -10.12 -11.40
C PHE A 793 -20.48 -9.32 -12.14
N ALA A 794 -20.22 -8.84 -13.36
CA ALA A 794 -21.21 -8.14 -14.17
C ALA A 794 -22.32 -9.07 -14.71
N GLU A 795 -21.99 -10.35 -14.96
CA GLU A 795 -22.96 -11.38 -15.37
C GLU A 795 -23.91 -11.83 -14.24
N LEU A 796 -23.51 -11.67 -12.96
CA LEU A 796 -24.26 -12.16 -11.82
C LEU A 796 -25.36 -11.19 -11.37
N ARG A 797 -26.62 -11.64 -11.45
CA ARG A 797 -27.80 -10.79 -11.21
C ARG A 797 -28.11 -10.58 -9.72
N THR A 798 -27.86 -11.56 -8.85
CA THR A 798 -28.21 -11.45 -7.43
C THR A 798 -27.04 -10.94 -6.58
N SER A 799 -27.35 -10.36 -5.41
CA SER A 799 -26.34 -10.00 -4.41
C SER A 799 -25.72 -11.24 -3.75
N GLY A 800 -26.49 -12.32 -3.57
CA GLY A 800 -26.02 -13.56 -2.93
C GLY A 800 -25.02 -14.35 -3.78
N GLU A 801 -25.19 -14.37 -5.11
CA GLU A 801 -24.21 -14.97 -6.02
C GLU A 801 -22.91 -14.16 -6.05
N ARG A 802 -23.00 -12.82 -6.09
CA ARG A 802 -21.83 -11.94 -6.02
C ARG A 802 -21.11 -12.09 -4.67
N GLY A 803 -21.85 -12.20 -3.56
CA GLY A 803 -21.30 -12.53 -2.24
C GLY A 803 -20.58 -13.87 -2.20
N ALA A 804 -21.15 -14.92 -2.82
CA ALA A 804 -20.52 -16.23 -2.92
C ALA A 804 -19.26 -16.21 -3.81
N LEU A 805 -19.28 -15.54 -4.96
CA LEU A 805 -18.10 -15.40 -5.82
C LEU A 805 -16.99 -14.61 -5.12
N ALA A 806 -17.32 -13.49 -4.47
CA ALA A 806 -16.36 -12.70 -3.69
C ALA A 806 -15.71 -13.52 -2.57
N ARG A 807 -16.51 -14.25 -1.81
CA ARG A 807 -16.01 -15.15 -0.76
C ARG A 807 -15.10 -16.25 -1.32
N ASP A 808 -15.57 -16.99 -2.32
CA ASP A 808 -14.87 -18.18 -2.80
C ASP A 808 -13.60 -17.82 -3.58
N ALA A 809 -13.71 -16.89 -4.54
CA ALA A 809 -12.59 -16.47 -5.36
C ALA A 809 -11.59 -15.61 -4.57
N TYR A 810 -12.05 -14.62 -3.80
CA TYR A 810 -11.17 -13.69 -3.12
C TYR A 810 -10.85 -14.13 -1.70
N ALA A 811 -11.83 -14.23 -0.79
CA ALA A 811 -11.53 -14.51 0.63
C ALA A 811 -10.84 -15.87 0.88
N TYR A 812 -11.07 -16.88 0.04
CA TYR A 812 -10.39 -18.19 0.13
C TYR A 812 -9.35 -18.43 -0.96
N LEU A 813 -9.68 -18.38 -2.26
CA LEU A 813 -8.70 -18.78 -3.28
C LEU A 813 -7.52 -17.80 -3.45
N HIS A 814 -7.66 -16.51 -3.12
CA HIS A 814 -6.49 -15.61 -3.11
C HIS A 814 -5.54 -15.86 -1.93
N LEU A 815 -5.96 -16.54 -0.85
CA LEU A 815 -5.01 -17.01 0.19
C LEU A 815 -3.94 -17.88 -0.45
N PHE A 816 -4.34 -18.82 -1.31
CA PHE A 816 -3.41 -19.72 -1.98
C PHE A 816 -2.51 -18.99 -3.00
N LEU A 817 -2.97 -17.89 -3.60
CA LEU A 817 -2.09 -17.02 -4.39
C LEU A 817 -1.03 -16.34 -3.50
N VAL A 818 -1.41 -15.78 -2.35
CA VAL A 818 -0.46 -15.16 -1.41
C VAL A 818 0.50 -16.21 -0.83
N VAL A 819 0.00 -17.38 -0.42
CA VAL A 819 0.82 -18.54 -0.01
C VAL A 819 1.85 -18.88 -1.08
N GLY A 820 1.42 -19.04 -2.34
CA GLY A 820 2.34 -19.36 -3.44
C GLY A 820 3.46 -18.33 -3.61
N LEU A 821 3.14 -17.04 -3.48
CA LEU A 821 4.12 -15.95 -3.55
C LEU A 821 5.08 -15.91 -2.34
N VAL A 822 4.57 -16.12 -1.12
CA VAL A 822 5.41 -16.18 0.10
C VAL A 822 6.35 -17.39 0.06
N LEU A 823 5.90 -18.54 -0.44
CA LEU A 823 6.75 -19.73 -0.64
C LEU A 823 7.82 -19.51 -1.72
N VAL A 824 7.47 -18.83 -2.83
CA VAL A 824 8.47 -18.38 -3.82
C VAL A 824 9.49 -17.43 -3.18
N ALA A 825 9.04 -16.48 -2.37
CA ALA A 825 9.91 -15.51 -1.70
C ALA A 825 10.87 -16.16 -0.70
N PHE A 826 10.38 -17.10 0.12
CA PHE A 826 11.21 -17.92 1.00
C PHE A 826 12.25 -18.72 0.22
N GLY A 827 11.82 -19.38 -0.87
CA GLY A 827 12.71 -20.18 -1.71
C GLY A 827 13.82 -19.34 -2.35
N LEU A 828 13.46 -18.19 -2.94
CA LEU A 828 14.44 -17.23 -3.47
C LEU A 828 15.42 -16.78 -2.38
N ARG A 829 14.93 -16.42 -1.19
CA ARG A 829 15.76 -15.93 -0.08
C ARG A 829 16.75 -16.98 0.46
N THR A 830 16.43 -18.26 0.33
CA THR A 830 17.26 -19.37 0.85
C THR A 830 18.19 -19.96 -0.19
N THR A 831 17.86 -19.88 -1.49
CA THR A 831 18.69 -20.45 -2.57
C THR A 831 19.66 -19.47 -3.23
N LEU A 832 19.40 -18.16 -3.18
CA LEU A 832 20.18 -17.15 -3.90
C LEU A 832 21.56 -16.79 -3.31
N PRO A 833 21.83 -16.83 -1.99
CA PRO A 833 23.10 -16.33 -1.43
C PRO A 833 24.38 -17.08 -1.86
N ARG A 834 24.27 -18.27 -2.47
CA ARG A 834 25.42 -19.07 -2.94
C ARG A 834 25.15 -19.75 -4.30
N PRO A 835 25.18 -19.03 -5.43
CA PRO A 835 24.93 -19.64 -6.73
C PRO A 835 26.05 -20.63 -7.12
N GLY A 836 25.73 -21.93 -7.18
CA GLY A 836 26.58 -22.94 -7.82
C GLY A 836 27.59 -23.69 -6.93
N HIS A 837 27.43 -23.67 -5.61
CA HIS A 837 28.06 -24.65 -4.72
C HIS A 837 27.06 -25.77 -4.38
N ASP A 838 27.52 -26.88 -3.79
CA ASP A 838 26.66 -28.00 -3.39
C ASP A 838 25.50 -27.55 -2.50
N LEU A 839 24.32 -28.14 -2.70
CA LEU A 839 23.10 -27.74 -2.00
C LEU A 839 23.11 -28.23 -0.55
N ASP A 840 23.52 -27.35 0.37
CA ASP A 840 23.26 -27.51 1.81
C ASP A 840 21.76 -27.78 2.06
N ALA A 841 21.44 -28.53 3.13
CA ALA A 841 20.04 -28.91 3.42
C ALA A 841 19.02 -27.73 3.42
N PRO A 842 19.33 -26.52 3.93
CA PRO A 842 18.43 -25.37 3.82
C PRO A 842 18.14 -24.94 2.37
N ALA A 843 19.12 -25.06 1.46
CA ALA A 843 18.95 -24.69 0.05
C ALA A 843 18.06 -25.69 -0.69
N THR A 844 18.14 -27.00 -0.38
CA THR A 844 17.24 -28.00 -0.97
C THR A 844 15.79 -27.77 -0.54
N VAL A 845 15.54 -27.47 0.74
CA VAL A 845 14.22 -27.08 1.26
C VAL A 845 13.74 -25.79 0.59
N GLY A 846 14.61 -24.80 0.44
CA GLY A 846 14.33 -23.55 -0.28
C GLY A 846 13.86 -23.78 -1.72
N GLN A 847 14.60 -24.57 -2.49
CA GLN A 847 14.30 -24.84 -3.89
C GLN A 847 13.03 -25.69 -4.07
N ALA A 848 12.81 -26.69 -3.22
CA ALA A 848 11.57 -27.45 -3.18
C ALA A 848 10.36 -26.55 -2.83
N THR A 849 10.55 -25.60 -1.92
CA THR A 849 9.52 -24.64 -1.52
C THR A 849 9.23 -23.61 -2.62
N LEU A 850 10.24 -23.17 -3.38
CA LEU A 850 10.05 -22.33 -4.57
C LEU A 850 9.17 -23.03 -5.61
N ALA A 851 9.49 -24.28 -5.95
CA ALA A 851 8.71 -25.08 -6.89
C ALA A 851 7.27 -25.30 -6.38
N CYS A 852 7.11 -25.62 -5.09
CA CYS A 852 5.80 -25.73 -4.44
C CYS A 852 4.99 -24.43 -4.52
N GLY A 853 5.62 -23.27 -4.28
CA GLY A 853 4.97 -21.97 -4.37
C GLY A 853 4.41 -21.67 -5.76
N ILE A 854 5.16 -21.98 -6.82
CA ILE A 854 4.71 -21.85 -8.21
C ILE A 854 3.54 -22.80 -8.50
N VAL A 855 3.59 -24.05 -8.04
CA VAL A 855 2.49 -25.02 -8.17
C VAL A 855 1.22 -24.49 -7.51
N VAL A 856 1.29 -24.09 -6.24
CA VAL A 856 0.15 -23.59 -5.46
C VAL A 856 -0.44 -22.33 -6.12
N TYR A 857 0.41 -21.41 -6.57
CA TYR A 857 -0.01 -20.19 -7.25
C TYR A 857 -0.78 -20.46 -8.55
N LEU A 858 -0.20 -21.26 -9.46
CA LEU A 858 -0.80 -21.56 -10.76
C LEU A 858 -2.08 -22.42 -10.64
N LEU A 859 -2.13 -23.33 -9.67
CA LEU A 859 -3.34 -24.09 -9.36
C LEU A 859 -4.45 -23.20 -8.77
N ALA A 860 -4.13 -22.32 -7.83
CA ALA A 860 -5.10 -21.36 -7.27
C ALA A 860 -5.66 -20.43 -8.35
N ASP A 861 -4.80 -19.91 -9.23
CA ASP A 861 -5.17 -19.09 -10.39
C ASP A 861 -6.08 -19.86 -11.37
N HIS A 862 -5.84 -21.16 -11.56
CA HIS A 862 -6.73 -22.04 -12.33
C HIS A 862 -8.08 -22.30 -11.63
N LEU A 863 -8.10 -22.48 -10.31
CA LEU A 863 -9.33 -22.66 -9.54
C LEU A 863 -10.20 -21.40 -9.54
N ILE A 864 -9.59 -20.21 -9.46
CA ILE A 864 -10.28 -18.92 -9.61
C ILE A 864 -10.91 -18.84 -11.01
N TRP A 865 -10.19 -19.23 -12.05
CA TRP A 865 -10.70 -19.28 -13.43
C TRP A 865 -11.89 -20.24 -13.59
N ARG A 866 -11.83 -21.43 -12.98
CA ARG A 866 -12.98 -22.35 -12.94
C ARG A 866 -14.14 -21.79 -12.13
N ARG A 867 -13.90 -21.11 -11.01
CA ARG A 867 -14.96 -20.46 -10.20
C ARG A 867 -15.63 -19.32 -10.95
N ALA A 868 -14.92 -18.65 -11.86
CA ALA A 868 -15.48 -17.68 -12.81
C ALA A 868 -16.27 -18.33 -13.98
N ASN A 869 -16.43 -19.65 -14.01
CA ASN A 869 -17.16 -20.43 -15.00
C ASN A 869 -16.70 -20.19 -16.45
N ARG A 870 -15.37 -20.20 -16.68
CA ARG A 870 -14.77 -20.05 -18.01
C ARG A 870 -14.07 -21.33 -18.50
N PRO A 871 -14.09 -21.61 -19.81
CA PRO A 871 -13.42 -22.78 -20.39
C PRO A 871 -11.89 -22.70 -20.30
N ILE A 872 -11.23 -23.85 -20.41
CA ILE A 872 -9.76 -23.96 -20.36
C ILE A 872 -9.19 -23.64 -21.75
N GLY A 873 -8.72 -22.41 -21.95
CA GLY A 873 -7.97 -22.04 -23.16
C GLY A 873 -6.50 -22.50 -23.11
N GLY A 874 -5.81 -22.48 -24.25
CA GLY A 874 -4.42 -22.96 -24.38
C GLY A 874 -3.43 -22.36 -23.37
N ARG A 875 -3.55 -21.07 -23.02
CA ARG A 875 -2.76 -20.45 -21.94
C ARG A 875 -2.92 -21.15 -20.59
N ARG A 876 -4.14 -21.56 -20.24
CA ARG A 876 -4.45 -22.23 -18.96
C ARG A 876 -3.90 -23.65 -18.95
N ALA A 877 -4.03 -24.38 -20.05
CA ALA A 877 -3.41 -25.69 -20.21
C ALA A 877 -1.88 -25.59 -20.09
N ALA A 878 -1.26 -24.63 -20.76
CA ALA A 878 0.18 -24.39 -20.66
C ALA A 878 0.62 -24.03 -19.21
N ASN A 879 -0.09 -23.15 -18.50
CA ASN A 879 0.19 -22.86 -17.09
C ASN A 879 0.07 -24.12 -16.19
N LEU A 880 -0.88 -25.02 -16.47
CA LEU A 880 -1.00 -26.28 -15.73
C LEU A 880 0.15 -27.25 -16.04
N VAL A 881 0.65 -27.28 -17.27
CA VAL A 881 1.86 -28.03 -17.64
C VAL A 881 3.09 -27.46 -16.93
N VAL A 882 3.23 -26.12 -16.85
CA VAL A 882 4.30 -25.47 -16.07
C VAL A 882 4.20 -25.86 -14.59
N ALA A 883 3.00 -25.87 -14.00
CA ALA A 883 2.81 -26.33 -12.63
C ALA A 883 3.22 -27.81 -12.46
N ALA A 884 2.79 -28.70 -13.36
CA ALA A 884 3.15 -30.12 -13.30
C ALA A 884 4.67 -30.38 -13.44
N LEU A 885 5.38 -29.54 -14.20
CA LEU A 885 6.82 -29.68 -14.44
C LEU A 885 7.69 -28.90 -13.43
N ALA A 886 7.14 -27.95 -12.67
CA ALA A 886 7.91 -27.15 -11.71
C ALA A 886 8.69 -27.99 -10.66
N PRO A 887 8.19 -29.11 -10.12
CA PRO A 887 8.98 -29.97 -9.23
C PRO A 887 10.24 -30.56 -9.87
N VAL A 888 10.26 -30.74 -11.20
CA VAL A 888 11.44 -31.26 -11.91
C VAL A 888 12.61 -30.27 -11.84
N THR A 889 12.34 -28.96 -11.72
CA THR A 889 13.41 -27.96 -11.62
C THR A 889 14.12 -27.95 -10.26
N ILE A 890 13.73 -28.80 -9.31
CA ILE A 890 14.50 -29.07 -8.08
C ILE A 890 15.81 -29.80 -8.41
N LEU A 891 15.85 -30.56 -9.52
CA LEU A 891 17.04 -31.29 -9.98
C LEU A 891 18.07 -30.42 -10.73
N LEU A 892 17.75 -29.14 -10.96
CA LEU A 892 18.60 -28.20 -11.70
C LEU A 892 19.30 -27.24 -10.74
N PRO A 893 20.51 -26.72 -11.05
CA PRO A 893 21.06 -25.58 -10.33
C PRO A 893 20.09 -24.39 -10.38
N ILE A 894 19.97 -23.62 -9.29
CA ILE A 894 18.96 -22.57 -9.13
C ILE A 894 18.86 -21.61 -10.32
N MET A 895 19.99 -21.20 -10.91
CA MET A 895 20.01 -20.34 -12.10
C MET A 895 19.27 -20.95 -13.30
N TRP A 896 19.50 -22.25 -13.57
CA TRP A 896 18.81 -22.97 -14.63
C TRP A 896 17.34 -23.21 -14.29
N ALA A 897 17.01 -23.48 -13.02
CA ALA A 897 15.63 -23.57 -12.57
C ALA A 897 14.87 -22.25 -12.85
N LEU A 898 15.43 -21.10 -12.47
CA LEU A 898 14.84 -19.78 -12.73
C LEU A 898 14.69 -19.49 -14.23
N VAL A 899 15.68 -19.83 -15.07
CA VAL A 899 15.59 -19.70 -16.53
C VAL A 899 14.45 -20.56 -17.08
N VAL A 900 14.40 -21.86 -16.74
CA VAL A 900 13.39 -22.80 -17.24
C VAL A 900 11.98 -22.36 -16.83
N LEU A 901 11.77 -22.01 -15.56
CA LEU A 901 10.47 -21.56 -15.04
C LEU A 901 10.01 -20.26 -15.71
N THR A 902 10.90 -19.28 -15.85
CA THR A 902 10.60 -17.99 -16.49
C THR A 902 10.27 -18.17 -17.97
N VAL A 903 11.09 -18.90 -18.71
CA VAL A 903 10.87 -19.17 -20.14
C VAL A 903 9.58 -19.96 -20.35
N ALA A 904 9.31 -20.98 -19.54
CA ALA A 904 8.09 -21.78 -19.66
C ALA A 904 6.81 -20.97 -19.38
N LEU A 905 6.83 -20.09 -18.38
CA LEU A 905 5.73 -19.13 -18.14
C LEU A 905 5.55 -18.16 -19.31
N VAL A 906 6.63 -17.55 -19.81
CA VAL A 906 6.58 -16.62 -20.96
C VAL A 906 6.03 -17.32 -22.21
N LEU A 907 6.45 -18.56 -22.48
CA LEU A 907 5.91 -19.38 -23.57
C LEU A 907 4.41 -19.66 -23.38
N ALA A 908 3.96 -19.98 -22.16
CA ALA A 908 2.54 -20.15 -21.86
C ALA A 908 1.73 -18.87 -22.14
N HIS A 909 2.26 -17.69 -21.80
CA HIS A 909 1.64 -16.41 -22.17
C HIS A 909 1.61 -16.16 -23.68
N LEU A 910 2.65 -16.55 -24.42
CA LEU A 910 2.71 -16.41 -25.89
C LEU A 910 1.71 -17.34 -26.60
N ILE A 911 1.56 -18.60 -26.14
CA ILE A 911 0.53 -19.53 -26.62
C ILE A 911 -0.87 -18.90 -26.47
N GLY A 912 -1.11 -18.22 -25.35
CA GLY A 912 -2.37 -17.49 -25.10
C GLY A 912 -2.69 -16.37 -26.09
N ARG A 913 -1.70 -15.78 -26.77
CA ARG A 913 -1.93 -14.67 -27.72
C ARG A 913 -2.50 -15.12 -29.06
N LYS A 914 -2.24 -16.37 -29.48
CA LYS A 914 -2.67 -16.89 -30.78
C LYS A 914 -4.15 -17.32 -30.84
N ALA A 915 -4.84 -17.32 -29.70
CA ALA A 915 -6.20 -17.88 -29.55
C ALA A 915 -7.34 -16.85 -29.65
N ILE A 916 -7.10 -15.65 -30.20
CA ILE A 916 -8.13 -14.64 -30.45
C ILE A 916 -8.38 -14.57 -31.96
N PRO A 917 -9.56 -15.03 -32.46
CA PRO A 917 -9.92 -14.85 -33.86
C PRO A 917 -9.94 -13.37 -34.23
N SER A 918 -9.45 -13.04 -35.42
CA SER A 918 -9.58 -11.69 -35.97
C SER A 918 -11.07 -11.36 -36.19
N PRO A 919 -11.54 -10.12 -35.92
CA PRO A 919 -12.97 -9.77 -36.03
C PRO A 919 -13.59 -9.84 -37.45
N GLY A 920 -12.84 -10.29 -38.46
CA GLY A 920 -13.32 -10.43 -39.84
C GLY A 920 -13.88 -11.81 -40.20
N ALA A 921 -13.74 -12.82 -39.34
CA ALA A 921 -14.07 -14.21 -39.68
C ALA A 921 -15.52 -14.65 -39.32
N VAL A 922 -16.39 -13.72 -38.91
CA VAL A 922 -17.79 -14.01 -38.48
C VAL A 922 -18.83 -13.23 -39.31
N LEU A 923 -18.39 -12.50 -40.35
CA LEU A 923 -19.25 -11.82 -41.33
C LEU A 923 -18.80 -12.20 -42.74
N GLY A 924 -19.02 -13.46 -43.10
CA GLY A 924 -18.75 -14.03 -44.42
C GLY A 924 -19.44 -15.40 -44.52
N ASP A 925 -20.33 -15.53 -45.49
CA ASP A 925 -21.12 -16.71 -45.88
C ASP A 925 -22.26 -17.16 -44.96
N GLY A 926 -23.43 -16.56 -45.22
CA GLY A 926 -24.77 -17.05 -44.92
C GLY A 926 -25.75 -16.30 -45.83
N ARG A 927 -26.30 -16.99 -46.84
CA ARG A 927 -27.23 -16.42 -47.84
C ARG A 927 -28.58 -16.04 -47.24
#